data_AF-A0A9P6S4X1-F1
#
_entry.id   AF-A0A9P6S4X1-F1
#
_cell.length_a   1.000
_cell.length_b   1.000
_cell.length_c   1.000
_cell.angle_alpha   90.00
_cell.angle_beta   90.00
_cell.angle_gamma   90.00
#
_symmetry.space_group_name_H-M   'P 1'
#
loop_
_entity.id
_entity.type
_entity.pdbx_description
1 polymer ?
#
loop_
_entity_poly.entity_id
_entity_poly.type
_entity_poly.pdbx_seq_one_letter_code
_entity_poly.pdbx_strand_id
1 'polypeptide(L)'
;MADVAFDLLGDTSIHNSPSWDSSNTNNPLTHSGTGNVLKEEEDAFSAAVSVWRGIQLPGIQQEMDTQSVELLEQQQQSLAGRKKLAELTREFKKVSDQEKLQQFKLLLRAYQGEIDAITKREKATAQAFLSVYNALGQAPDPAKLLQVAVDQTTKLEEISALQAENIRLKEENASLNKQAVNLRSMSSNTTKLQQRLTRLETKQEETIQEKVREREQAFREEWEEKIRTAKEREHDLQRQLNQAKDQLKTLKHTNDSTQATLVDHSQKYEEEVVAKLAELDIVLLDYERANSRISELESQNELLRDQLDNNQGRGIDSERAATLEQTIENQDAELQNLTTALENLKTSSKKQITALERKTTTLQRDIQERTEEIEVTKRKLEQYKDYETVKSELEVLKYIEFSGSRGGDADDDWDERVLTLASKNLEKPIEVLLMEKNRKLENELTELKVLHESVTRDLEDVRTRHEVASRQLGSQMELIQRLEEDITRLNQSSGGNGAGVGNGGVNGYFTGQTGANPLGFPHPTSPPFGKASFSGDVVGGVTLGPVLPQAPRTPGFPSAASLNLDGSATPGGVGSNAGTPGVGTTSADHSILPIVTSQRDRFRQRNSELEEQLRQQSEQISNLRNETTQLQRDNVKLYEKIKYMQSYRDDASGSGVGAGYSAGSAAPSAAVDYTSPFRNNASGMVGRPGLHKKDDGDEIHMQSLDPTDRYRNMYEESMNPFEAFHKKEESRRFNNMTPADKAMLTMSRLVLTNKWTRSMLVAYTMGLHFLMVMMLYKMSAWEECRHDHETPNDANPVMPSDE
;
A
#
# COMPACT_ATOMS: atom_id res chain seq x y z
N MET A 1 -29.69 -26.78 -5.40
CA MET A 1 -28.73 -27.91 -5.38
C MET A 1 -27.34 -27.31 -5.34
N ALA A 2 -26.52 -27.80 -4.41
CA ALA A 2 -25.18 -27.34 -4.03
C ALA A 2 -25.12 -26.12 -3.09
N ASP A 3 -25.64 -26.29 -1.87
CA ASP A 3 -25.40 -25.45 -0.68
C ASP A 3 -24.86 -26.32 0.49
N VAL A 4 -23.95 -27.25 0.17
CA VAL A 4 -23.43 -28.23 1.14
C VAL A 4 -21.93 -28.44 0.91
N ALA A 5 -21.08 -27.57 1.46
CA ALA A 5 -19.64 -27.87 1.65
C ALA A 5 -18.87 -26.84 2.51
N PHE A 6 -19.45 -26.27 3.58
CA PHE A 6 -18.65 -25.43 4.50
C PHE A 6 -19.10 -25.54 5.96
N ASP A 7 -19.43 -26.76 6.39
CA ASP A 7 -19.89 -27.04 7.77
C ASP A 7 -19.13 -28.22 8.38
N LEU A 8 -17.81 -28.26 8.17
CA LEU A 8 -16.95 -29.28 8.74
C LEU A 8 -15.57 -28.72 9.10
N LEU A 9 -15.50 -27.87 10.12
CA LEU A 9 -14.30 -27.64 10.96
C LEU A 9 -14.64 -26.78 12.20
N GLY A 10 -15.80 -27.04 12.79
CA GLY A 10 -16.29 -26.36 13.99
C GLY A 10 -16.79 -27.36 15.03
N ASP A 11 -15.95 -28.30 15.47
CA ASP A 11 -16.09 -28.89 16.81
C ASP A 11 -14.80 -29.61 17.25
N THR A 12 -13.90 -28.86 17.88
CA THR A 12 -13.06 -29.43 18.95
C THR A 12 -13.10 -28.46 20.12
N SER A 13 -14.06 -28.70 21.00
CA SER A 13 -14.01 -28.25 22.38
C SER A 13 -12.67 -28.68 23.01
N ILE A 14 -11.69 -27.77 23.02
CA ILE A 14 -10.52 -27.85 23.90
C ILE A 14 -10.79 -26.92 25.08
N HIS A 15 -11.69 -27.38 25.96
CA HIS A 15 -11.62 -27.02 27.37
C HIS A 15 -10.39 -27.71 27.98
N ASN A 16 -9.22 -27.08 27.85
CA ASN A 16 -8.13 -27.16 28.84
C ASN A 16 -7.00 -26.22 28.42
N SER A 17 -7.11 -24.95 28.81
CA SER A 17 -5.91 -24.13 28.99
C SER A 17 -5.43 -24.39 30.42
N PRO A 18 -4.19 -24.86 30.64
CA PRO A 18 -3.65 -24.93 31.99
C PRO A 18 -3.58 -23.51 32.55
N SER A 19 -4.42 -23.22 33.54
CA SER A 19 -4.15 -22.14 34.47
C SER A 19 -2.77 -22.40 35.06
N TRP A 20 -1.83 -21.51 34.85
CA TRP A 20 -0.58 -21.50 35.62
C TRP A 20 -0.92 -21.06 37.03
N ASP A 21 -1.49 -22.01 37.77
CA ASP A 21 -1.69 -21.95 39.20
C ASP A 21 -0.30 -21.91 39.85
N SER A 22 0.00 -20.80 40.53
CA SER A 22 1.29 -20.55 41.18
C SER A 22 1.44 -21.32 42.50
N SER A 23 0.87 -22.53 42.58
CA SER A 23 0.67 -23.26 43.84
C SER A 23 1.29 -24.66 43.87
N ASN A 24 2.06 -25.09 42.86
CA ASN A 24 2.60 -26.44 42.88
C ASN A 24 3.99 -26.58 42.22
N THR A 25 5.01 -26.08 42.92
CA THR A 25 6.41 -26.43 42.66
C THR A 25 6.98 -27.19 43.87
N ASN A 26 6.41 -28.34 44.17
CA ASN A 26 7.04 -29.36 45.02
C ASN A 26 7.35 -30.58 44.15
N ASN A 27 8.33 -30.42 43.26
CA ASN A 27 9.01 -31.57 42.66
C ASN A 27 10.51 -31.37 42.95
N PRO A 28 11.09 -32.07 43.94
CA PRO A 28 12.49 -31.93 44.25
C PRO A 28 13.28 -32.62 43.15
N LEU A 29 13.70 -31.85 42.15
CA LEU A 29 14.79 -32.24 41.27
C LEU A 29 15.98 -32.54 42.18
N THR A 30 16.36 -33.81 42.22
CA THR A 30 17.41 -34.36 43.04
C THR A 30 18.77 -33.84 42.57
N HIS A 31 19.14 -32.63 42.99
CA HIS A 31 20.52 -32.18 43.13
C HIS A 31 21.09 -32.65 44.50
N SER A 32 20.82 -33.90 44.89
CA SER A 32 21.30 -34.45 46.17
C SER A 32 22.81 -34.76 46.16
N GLY A 33 23.46 -34.72 44.99
CA GLY A 33 24.89 -35.02 44.88
C GLY A 33 25.81 -33.89 45.32
N THR A 34 25.45 -32.62 45.08
CA THR A 34 26.32 -31.46 45.40
C THR A 34 26.14 -30.98 46.84
N GLY A 35 24.92 -31.11 47.40
CA GLY A 35 24.65 -30.73 48.79
C GLY A 35 25.34 -31.63 49.82
N ASN A 36 25.58 -32.90 49.52
CA ASN A 36 26.31 -33.79 50.42
C ASN A 36 27.82 -33.50 50.44
N VAL A 37 28.43 -33.21 49.28
CA VAL A 37 29.87 -32.91 49.18
C VAL A 37 30.21 -31.60 49.89
N LEU A 38 29.39 -30.56 49.71
CA LEU A 38 29.59 -29.27 50.40
C LEU A 38 29.44 -29.41 51.92
N LYS A 39 28.53 -30.28 52.38
CA LYS A 39 28.30 -30.53 53.81
C LYS A 39 29.45 -31.33 54.44
N GLU A 40 29.99 -32.31 53.72
CA GLU A 40 31.19 -33.04 54.13
C GLU A 40 32.42 -32.11 54.19
N GLU A 41 32.55 -31.16 53.25
CA GLU A 41 33.60 -30.13 53.26
C GLU A 41 33.43 -29.13 54.42
N GLU A 42 32.21 -28.69 54.72
CA GLU A 42 31.89 -27.84 55.88
C GLU A 42 32.18 -28.55 57.21
N ASP A 43 31.78 -29.82 57.32
CA ASP A 43 32.03 -30.64 58.52
C ASP A 43 33.54 -30.88 58.71
N ALA A 44 34.28 -31.14 57.63
CA ALA A 44 35.74 -31.27 57.66
C ALA A 44 36.45 -29.95 58.02
N PHE A 45 35.96 -28.83 57.49
CA PHE A 45 36.47 -27.49 57.80
C PHE A 45 36.23 -27.12 59.27
N SER A 46 35.01 -27.36 59.78
CA SER A 46 34.65 -27.16 61.18
C SER A 46 35.48 -28.02 62.13
N ALA A 47 35.69 -29.29 61.79
CA ALA A 47 36.56 -30.19 62.54
C ALA A 47 38.02 -29.69 62.57
N ALA A 48 38.54 -29.23 61.44
CA ALA A 48 39.90 -28.71 61.36
C ALA A 48 40.10 -27.41 62.16
N VAL A 49 39.13 -26.49 62.14
CA VAL A 49 39.13 -25.28 62.97
C VAL A 49 39.12 -25.63 64.46
N SER A 50 38.38 -26.67 64.86
CA SER A 50 38.37 -27.16 66.24
C SER A 50 39.75 -27.67 66.69
N VAL A 51 40.46 -28.40 65.83
CA VAL A 51 41.82 -28.88 66.09
C VAL A 51 42.80 -27.71 66.25
N TRP A 52 42.79 -26.74 65.34
CA TRP A 52 43.64 -25.55 65.44
C TRP A 52 43.35 -24.69 66.67
N ARG A 53 42.07 -24.60 67.08
CA ARG A 53 41.68 -23.95 68.33
C ARG A 53 42.22 -24.72 69.55
N GLY A 54 42.24 -26.06 69.50
CA GLY A 54 42.78 -26.91 70.56
C GLY A 54 44.30 -26.80 70.72
N ILE A 55 45.04 -26.69 69.61
CA ILE A 55 46.51 -26.54 69.60
C ILE A 55 46.97 -25.27 70.31
N GLN A 56 46.20 -24.17 70.22
CA GLN A 56 46.53 -22.90 70.88
C GLN A 56 47.98 -22.46 70.62
N LEU A 57 48.31 -22.23 69.34
CA LEU A 57 49.63 -21.76 68.90
C LEU A 57 50.26 -20.67 69.80
N PRO A 58 49.51 -19.63 70.26
CA PRO A 58 50.08 -18.63 71.16
C PRO A 58 50.57 -19.21 72.50
N GLY A 59 49.87 -20.21 73.04
CA GLY A 59 50.27 -20.89 74.28
C GLY A 59 51.53 -21.74 74.10
N ILE A 60 51.63 -22.48 72.99
CA ILE A 60 52.84 -23.25 72.64
C ILE A 60 54.03 -22.31 72.45
N GLN A 61 53.83 -21.16 71.80
CA GLN A 61 54.87 -20.16 71.63
C GLN A 61 55.37 -19.64 72.99
N GLN A 62 54.47 -19.31 73.91
CA GLN A 62 54.83 -18.85 75.25
C GLN A 62 55.58 -19.93 76.07
N GLU A 63 55.17 -21.20 75.96
CA GLU A 63 55.85 -22.31 76.63
C GLU A 63 57.25 -22.54 76.05
N MET A 64 57.39 -22.47 74.73
CA MET A 64 58.67 -22.54 74.04
C MET A 64 59.60 -21.38 74.42
N ASP A 65 59.09 -20.15 74.49
CA ASP A 65 59.86 -18.99 74.90
C ASP A 65 60.41 -19.19 76.34
N THR A 66 59.58 -19.72 77.23
CA THR A 66 59.97 -20.03 78.62
C THR A 66 61.04 -21.12 78.68
N GLN A 67 60.83 -22.23 77.95
CA GLN A 67 61.78 -23.35 77.88
C GLN A 67 63.11 -22.95 77.22
N SER A 68 63.08 -22.01 76.27
CA SER A 68 64.26 -21.47 75.60
C SER A 68 65.15 -20.71 76.58
N VAL A 69 64.55 -19.88 77.44
CA VAL A 69 65.26 -19.15 78.51
C VAL A 69 65.86 -20.14 79.50
N GLU A 70 65.09 -21.13 79.94
CA GLU A 70 65.57 -22.15 80.89
C GLU A 70 66.72 -22.97 80.30
N LEU A 71 66.66 -23.35 79.02
CA LEU A 71 67.72 -24.07 78.33
C LEU A 71 69.02 -23.25 78.26
N LEU A 72 68.90 -21.94 78.00
CA LEU A 72 70.03 -21.02 77.96
C LEU A 72 70.69 -20.90 79.35
N GLU A 73 69.88 -20.81 80.40
CA GLU A 73 70.36 -20.79 81.78
C GLU A 73 71.06 -22.12 82.15
N GLN A 74 70.45 -23.26 81.82
CA GLN A 74 71.04 -24.59 82.03
C GLN A 74 72.35 -24.77 81.24
N GLN A 75 72.46 -24.18 80.05
CA GLN A 75 73.70 -24.16 79.27
C GLN A 75 74.79 -23.34 79.98
N GLN A 76 74.45 -22.18 80.56
CA GLN A 76 75.38 -21.36 81.33
C GLN A 76 75.82 -22.08 82.62
N GLN A 77 74.90 -22.76 83.30
CA GLN A 77 75.19 -23.56 84.49
C GLN A 77 76.11 -24.74 84.18
N SER A 78 75.92 -25.46 83.07
CA SER A 78 76.85 -26.53 82.66
C SER A 78 78.23 -26.02 82.25
N LEU A 79 78.33 -24.82 81.65
CA LEU A 79 79.61 -24.16 81.42
C LEU A 79 80.35 -23.86 82.73
N ALA A 80 79.63 -23.35 83.75
CA ALA A 80 80.18 -23.10 85.07
C ALA A 80 80.55 -24.39 85.81
N GLY A 81 79.70 -25.42 85.76
CA GLY A 81 79.92 -26.74 86.35
C GLY A 81 81.15 -27.44 85.77
N ARG A 82 81.34 -27.40 84.45
CA ARG A 82 82.57 -27.88 83.79
C ARG A 82 83.83 -27.16 84.25
N LYS A 83 83.80 -25.84 84.42
CA LYS A 83 84.95 -25.07 84.95
C LYS A 83 85.26 -25.49 86.39
N LYS A 84 84.24 -25.61 87.25
CA LYS A 84 84.37 -26.05 88.64
C LYS A 84 84.93 -27.47 88.75
N LEU A 85 84.52 -28.39 87.87
CA LEU A 85 85.08 -29.74 87.80
C LEU A 85 86.55 -29.73 87.40
N ALA A 86 86.93 -28.93 86.40
CA ALA A 86 88.32 -28.80 86.00
C ALA A 86 89.21 -28.28 87.15
N GLU A 87 88.70 -27.33 87.95
CA GLU A 87 89.38 -26.82 89.15
C GLU A 87 89.50 -27.88 90.26
N LEU A 88 88.41 -28.58 90.59
CA LEU A 88 88.42 -29.66 91.59
C LEU A 88 89.35 -30.81 91.18
N THR A 89 89.38 -31.18 89.90
CA THR A 89 90.30 -32.19 89.36
C THR A 89 91.75 -31.72 89.43
N ARG A 90 92.01 -30.42 89.21
CA ARG A 90 93.35 -29.84 89.33
C ARG A 90 93.81 -29.80 90.80
N GLU A 91 92.91 -29.48 91.72
CA GLU A 91 93.22 -29.42 93.16
C GLU A 91 93.42 -30.81 93.74
N PHE A 92 92.59 -31.79 93.37
CA PHE A 92 92.73 -33.20 93.76
C PHE A 92 94.12 -33.77 93.42
N LYS A 93 94.72 -33.37 92.28
CA LYS A 93 96.07 -33.79 91.88
C LYS A 93 97.17 -33.35 92.86
N LYS A 94 96.95 -32.29 93.66
CA LYS A 94 97.95 -31.71 94.58
C LYS A 94 97.87 -32.26 96.01
N VAL A 95 96.84 -33.03 96.32
CA VAL A 95 96.54 -33.55 97.67
C VAL A 95 97.50 -34.69 98.03
N SER A 96 97.81 -34.88 99.32
CA SER A 96 98.65 -35.99 99.81
C SER A 96 97.94 -37.35 99.74
N ASP A 97 98.68 -38.47 99.64
CA ASP A 97 98.09 -39.80 99.41
C ASP A 97 97.12 -40.26 100.54
N GLN A 98 97.35 -39.81 101.78
CA GLN A 98 96.47 -40.07 102.93
C GLN A 98 95.09 -39.37 102.79
N GLU A 99 95.06 -38.19 102.16
CA GLU A 99 93.87 -37.33 102.03
C GLU A 99 93.16 -37.51 100.68
N LYS A 100 93.86 -38.03 99.65
CA LYS A 100 93.28 -38.34 98.33
C LYS A 100 92.07 -39.26 98.45
N LEU A 101 92.10 -40.25 99.35
CA LEU A 101 90.99 -41.19 99.50
C LEU A 101 89.70 -40.51 100.00
N GLN A 102 89.81 -39.40 100.75
CA GLN A 102 88.68 -38.58 101.20
C GLN A 102 88.20 -37.64 100.09
N GLN A 103 89.11 -36.97 99.38
CA GLN A 103 88.76 -36.03 98.31
C GLN A 103 88.28 -36.71 97.02
N PHE A 104 88.68 -37.96 96.77
CA PHE A 104 88.25 -38.72 95.60
C PHE A 104 86.73 -38.93 95.61
N LYS A 105 86.15 -39.21 96.78
CA LYS A 105 84.69 -39.34 96.94
C LYS A 105 83.96 -38.04 96.61
N LEU A 106 84.53 -36.89 96.98
CA LEU A 106 83.97 -35.58 96.67
C LEU A 106 84.05 -35.28 95.17
N LEU A 107 85.18 -35.58 94.53
CA LEU A 107 85.39 -35.37 93.10
C LEU A 107 84.47 -36.26 92.26
N LEU A 108 84.34 -37.54 92.61
CA LEU A 108 83.45 -38.48 91.93
C LEU A 108 81.98 -38.03 92.03
N ARG A 109 81.55 -37.55 93.21
CA ARG A 109 80.21 -36.97 93.39
C ARG A 109 80.00 -35.72 92.54
N ALA A 110 81.01 -34.88 92.38
CA ALA A 110 80.92 -33.71 91.52
C ALA A 110 80.78 -34.11 90.04
N TYR A 111 81.57 -35.07 89.54
CA TYR A 111 81.45 -35.58 88.16
C TYR A 111 80.09 -36.24 87.92
N GLN A 112 79.61 -37.05 88.86
CA GLN A 112 78.28 -37.64 88.79
C GLN A 112 77.19 -36.56 88.71
N GLY A 113 77.30 -35.50 89.54
CA GLY A 113 76.35 -34.39 89.52
C GLY A 113 76.28 -33.64 88.18
N GLU A 114 77.41 -33.44 87.49
CA GLU A 114 77.41 -32.83 86.15
C GLU A 114 76.86 -33.78 85.09
N ILE A 115 77.17 -35.08 85.15
CA ILE A 115 76.58 -36.08 84.25
C ILE A 115 75.06 -36.11 84.40
N ASP A 116 74.57 -36.16 85.64
CA ASP A 116 73.14 -36.15 85.94
C ASP A 116 72.46 -34.85 85.45
N ALA A 117 73.13 -33.69 85.60
CA ALA A 117 72.66 -32.41 85.11
C ALA A 117 72.57 -32.37 83.57
N ILE A 118 73.57 -32.91 82.86
CA ILE A 118 73.57 -33.01 81.39
C ILE A 118 72.45 -33.94 80.91
N THR A 119 72.29 -35.11 81.51
CA THR A 119 71.21 -36.06 81.18
C THR A 119 69.84 -35.47 81.44
N LYS A 120 69.68 -34.70 82.54
CA LYS A 120 68.43 -33.99 82.84
C LYS A 120 68.11 -32.95 81.78
N ARG A 121 69.10 -32.15 81.35
CA ARG A 121 68.93 -31.16 80.28
C ARG A 121 68.57 -31.80 78.93
N GLU A 122 69.25 -32.88 78.56
CA GLU A 122 68.96 -33.62 77.32
C GLU A 122 67.51 -34.13 77.33
N LYS A 123 67.08 -34.75 78.44
CA LYS A 123 65.71 -35.23 78.59
C LYS A 123 64.67 -34.10 78.54
N ALA A 124 64.96 -32.95 79.16
CA ALA A 124 64.08 -31.78 79.12
C ALA A 124 63.95 -31.22 77.70
N THR A 125 65.06 -31.13 76.96
CA THR A 125 65.07 -30.64 75.57
C THR A 125 64.32 -31.60 74.63
N ALA A 126 64.52 -32.91 74.79
CA ALA A 126 63.82 -33.93 74.02
C ALA A 126 62.30 -33.90 74.32
N GLN A 127 61.92 -33.72 75.59
CA GLN A 127 60.52 -33.61 76.01
C GLN A 127 59.86 -32.34 75.44
N ALA A 128 60.55 -31.20 75.49
CA ALA A 128 60.09 -29.94 74.89
C ALA A 128 59.83 -30.08 73.37
N PHE A 129 60.80 -30.65 72.64
CA PHE A 129 60.66 -30.89 71.21
C PHE A 129 59.48 -31.82 70.89
N LEU A 130 59.35 -32.94 71.62
CA LEU A 130 58.25 -33.89 71.42
C LEU A 130 56.88 -33.28 71.76
N SER A 131 56.80 -32.38 72.74
CA SER A 131 55.56 -31.66 73.06
C SER A 131 55.06 -30.85 71.87
N VAL A 132 55.95 -30.06 71.27
CA VAL A 132 55.64 -29.22 70.09
C VAL A 132 55.35 -30.08 68.86
N TYR A 133 56.16 -31.11 68.62
CA TYR A 133 55.96 -32.01 67.48
C TYR A 133 54.63 -32.76 67.56
N ASN A 134 54.23 -33.24 68.74
CA ASN A 134 52.95 -33.93 68.91
C ASN A 134 51.75 -33.00 68.73
N ALA A 135 51.87 -31.73 69.15
CA ALA A 135 50.82 -30.73 68.95
C ALA A 135 50.67 -30.34 67.48
N LEU A 136 51.77 -30.11 66.76
CA LEU A 136 51.75 -29.70 65.35
C LEU A 136 51.55 -30.88 64.38
N GLY A 137 52.01 -32.07 64.73
CA GLY A 137 51.90 -33.27 63.89
C GLY A 137 50.46 -33.79 63.75
N GLN A 138 49.57 -33.42 64.66
CA GLN A 138 48.13 -33.71 64.58
C GLN A 138 47.34 -32.59 63.90
N ALA A 139 48.00 -31.48 63.53
CA ALA A 139 47.34 -30.32 62.94
C ALA A 139 47.06 -30.56 61.43
N PRO A 140 45.83 -30.33 60.96
CA PRO A 140 45.52 -30.35 59.53
C PRO A 140 46.17 -29.16 58.80
N ASP A 141 46.53 -29.35 57.53
CA ASP A 141 47.20 -28.32 56.71
C ASP A 141 46.38 -27.00 56.62
N PRO A 142 46.91 -25.88 57.13
CA PRO A 142 46.18 -24.62 57.17
C PRO A 142 46.05 -23.95 55.80
N ALA A 143 46.96 -24.22 54.85
CA ALA A 143 46.90 -23.60 53.52
C ALA A 143 45.68 -24.09 52.73
N LYS A 144 45.35 -25.38 52.84
CA LYS A 144 44.17 -25.97 52.21
C LYS A 144 42.87 -25.42 52.80
N LEU A 145 42.82 -25.21 54.11
CA LEU A 145 41.64 -24.63 54.77
C LEU A 145 41.40 -23.20 54.30
N LEU A 146 42.43 -22.38 54.22
CA LEU A 146 42.31 -21.00 53.72
C LEU A 146 41.90 -20.96 52.24
N GLN A 147 42.41 -21.87 51.41
CA GLN A 147 41.99 -21.98 50.02
C GLN A 147 40.50 -22.31 49.90
N VAL A 148 40.01 -23.32 50.64
CA VAL A 148 38.59 -23.68 50.65
C VAL A 148 37.72 -22.52 51.14
N ALA A 149 38.15 -21.77 52.16
CA ALA A 149 37.42 -20.60 52.65
C ALA A 149 37.34 -19.47 51.60
N VAL A 150 38.43 -19.22 50.86
CA VAL A 150 38.43 -18.26 49.74
C VAL A 150 37.52 -18.73 48.62
N ASP A 151 37.59 -20.00 48.23
CA ASP A 151 36.75 -20.59 47.18
C ASP A 151 35.26 -20.62 47.57
N GLN A 152 34.93 -20.80 48.85
CA GLN A 152 33.56 -20.68 49.35
C GLN A 152 33.07 -19.24 49.30
N THR A 153 33.92 -18.26 49.60
CA THR A 153 33.58 -16.83 49.57
C THR A 153 33.25 -16.37 48.15
N THR A 154 34.07 -16.77 47.15
CA THR A 154 33.82 -16.44 45.74
C THR A 154 32.54 -17.09 45.21
N LYS A 155 32.29 -18.36 45.57
CA LYS A 155 31.02 -19.03 45.26
C LYS A 155 29.82 -18.32 45.87
N LEU A 156 29.95 -17.75 47.07
CA LEU A 156 28.87 -17.04 47.75
C LEU A 156 28.53 -15.71 47.03
N GLU A 157 29.55 -15.00 46.53
CA GLU A 157 29.36 -13.83 45.67
C GLU A 157 28.65 -14.20 44.36
N GLU A 158 29.06 -15.29 43.70
CA GLU A 158 28.42 -15.79 42.47
C GLU A 158 26.96 -16.16 42.71
N ILE A 159 26.66 -16.88 43.80
CA ILE A 159 25.29 -17.23 44.18
C ILE A 159 24.45 -15.96 44.43
N SER A 160 25.00 -14.96 45.10
CA SER A 160 24.30 -13.70 45.35
C SER A 160 24.00 -12.93 44.05
N ALA A 161 24.92 -12.94 43.10
CA ALA A 161 24.74 -12.31 41.79
C ALA A 161 23.66 -13.04 40.97
N LEU A 162 23.69 -14.37 40.95
CA LEU A 162 22.68 -15.20 40.29
C LEU A 162 21.29 -15.02 40.94
N GLN A 163 21.21 -14.87 42.26
CA GLN A 163 19.96 -14.57 42.96
C GLN A 163 19.40 -13.20 42.57
N ALA A 164 20.24 -12.17 42.51
CA ALA A 164 19.84 -10.83 42.07
C ALA A 164 19.33 -10.84 40.61
N GLU A 165 20.01 -11.57 39.73
CA GLU A 165 19.57 -11.73 38.34
C GLU A 165 18.23 -12.49 38.25
N ASN A 166 18.04 -13.54 39.06
CA ASN A 166 16.77 -14.28 39.09
C ASN A 166 15.59 -13.39 39.50
N ILE A 167 15.80 -12.50 40.48
CA ILE A 167 14.80 -11.52 40.91
C ILE A 167 14.49 -10.56 39.76
N ARG A 168 15.51 -10.01 39.11
CA ARG A 168 15.34 -9.11 37.96
C ARG A 168 14.57 -9.77 36.82
N LEU A 169 14.94 -11.00 36.46
CA LEU A 169 14.26 -11.77 35.40
C LEU A 169 12.80 -12.10 35.76
N LYS A 170 12.48 -12.30 37.05
CA LYS A 170 11.10 -12.49 37.50
C LYS A 170 10.29 -11.21 37.40
N GLU A 171 10.85 -10.06 37.76
CA GLU A 171 10.20 -8.76 37.60
C GLU A 171 9.97 -8.41 36.14
N GLU A 172 10.97 -8.65 35.28
CA GLU A 172 10.86 -8.47 33.84
C GLU A 172 9.75 -9.35 33.26
N ASN A 173 9.73 -10.65 33.58
CA ASN A 173 8.66 -11.55 33.16
C ASN A 173 7.28 -11.10 33.66
N ALA A 174 7.17 -10.61 34.90
CA ALA A 174 5.92 -10.07 35.42
C ALA A 174 5.47 -8.82 34.65
N SER A 175 6.41 -7.96 34.27
CA SER A 175 6.13 -6.77 33.47
C SER A 175 5.69 -7.11 32.04
N LEU A 176 6.38 -8.06 31.39
CA LEU A 176 6.05 -8.55 30.05
C LEU A 176 4.68 -9.23 30.05
N ASN A 177 4.37 -10.02 31.09
CA ASN A 177 3.05 -10.64 31.21
C ASN A 177 1.93 -9.60 31.38
N LYS A 178 2.16 -8.52 32.16
CA LYS A 178 1.21 -7.40 32.25
C LYS A 178 1.00 -6.70 30.90
N GLN A 179 2.07 -6.49 30.14
CA GLN A 179 1.97 -5.92 28.79
C GLN A 179 1.20 -6.84 27.84
N ALA A 180 1.46 -8.16 27.88
CA ALA A 180 0.74 -9.13 27.08
C ALA A 180 -0.77 -9.16 27.39
N VAL A 181 -1.16 -9.07 28.67
CA VAL A 181 -2.57 -8.98 29.08
C VAL A 181 -3.21 -7.69 28.58
N ASN A 182 -2.51 -6.56 28.68
CA ASN A 182 -3.00 -5.28 28.16
C ASN A 182 -3.19 -5.34 26.63
N LEU A 183 -2.20 -5.85 25.89
CA LEU A 183 -2.29 -6.02 24.44
C LEU A 183 -3.46 -6.93 24.03
N ARG A 184 -3.71 -8.04 24.75
CA ARG A 184 -4.89 -8.89 24.52
C ARG A 184 -6.19 -8.14 24.75
N SER A 185 -6.27 -7.31 25.79
CA SER A 185 -7.46 -6.50 26.06
C SER A 185 -7.69 -5.43 24.98
N MET A 186 -6.62 -4.78 24.51
CA MET A 186 -6.67 -3.79 23.44
C MET A 186 -7.09 -4.44 22.12
N SER A 187 -6.52 -5.60 21.78
CA SER A 187 -6.90 -6.41 20.62
C SER A 187 -8.39 -6.76 20.64
N SER A 188 -8.92 -7.23 21.78
CA SER A 188 -10.36 -7.52 21.93
C SER A 188 -11.23 -6.28 21.69
N ASN A 189 -10.80 -5.11 22.16
CA ASN A 189 -11.51 -3.86 21.93
C ASN A 189 -11.45 -3.42 20.46
N THR A 190 -10.29 -3.57 19.82
CA THR A 190 -10.11 -3.30 18.38
C THR A 190 -11.03 -4.19 17.55
N THR A 191 -11.11 -5.50 17.84
CA THR A 191 -12.03 -6.41 17.13
C THR A 191 -13.49 -6.01 17.32
N LYS A 192 -13.90 -5.60 18.53
CA LYS A 192 -15.27 -5.12 18.78
C LYS A 192 -15.58 -3.83 18.02
N LEU A 193 -14.60 -2.91 17.93
CA LEU A 193 -14.73 -1.68 17.17
C LEU A 193 -14.80 -1.94 15.66
N GLN A 194 -13.97 -2.85 15.14
CA GLN A 194 -14.03 -3.31 13.75
C GLN A 194 -15.39 -3.93 13.44
N GLN A 195 -15.90 -4.83 14.28
CA GLN A 195 -17.25 -5.42 14.09
C GLN A 195 -18.35 -4.36 14.07
N ARG A 196 -18.26 -3.32 14.92
CA ARG A 196 -19.22 -2.21 14.91
C ARG A 196 -19.11 -1.37 13.65
N LEU A 197 -17.88 -1.10 13.18
CA LEU A 197 -17.64 -0.35 11.96
C LEU A 197 -18.23 -1.10 10.75
N THR A 198 -17.90 -2.39 10.59
CA THR A 198 -18.45 -3.22 9.51
C THR A 198 -19.97 -3.27 9.56
N ARG A 199 -20.59 -3.39 10.74
CA ARG A 199 -22.06 -3.34 10.86
C ARG A 199 -22.67 -2.00 10.46
N LEU A 200 -21.98 -0.89 10.73
CA LEU A 200 -22.45 0.44 10.32
C LEU A 200 -22.27 0.63 8.82
N GLU A 201 -21.16 0.18 8.27
CA GLU A 201 -20.88 0.19 6.82
C GLU A 201 -21.89 -0.65 6.06
N THR A 202 -22.17 -1.89 6.50
CA THR A 202 -23.16 -2.76 5.85
C THR A 202 -24.56 -2.15 5.93
N LYS A 203 -24.94 -1.57 7.07
CA LYS A 203 -26.24 -0.91 7.21
C LYS A 203 -26.36 0.33 6.32
N GLN A 204 -25.29 1.12 6.20
CA GLN A 204 -25.26 2.28 5.30
C GLN A 204 -25.34 1.82 3.84
N GLU A 205 -24.60 0.77 3.47
CA GLU A 205 -24.63 0.20 2.12
C GLU A 205 -26.02 -0.35 1.79
N GLU A 206 -26.66 -1.10 2.70
CA GLU A 206 -28.05 -1.56 2.54
C GLU A 206 -29.02 -0.40 2.32
N THR A 207 -28.87 0.70 3.09
CA THR A 207 -29.71 1.90 2.95
C THR A 207 -29.47 2.60 1.62
N ILE A 208 -28.22 2.66 1.15
CA ILE A 208 -27.87 3.26 -0.14
C ILE A 208 -28.44 2.40 -1.27
N GLN A 209 -28.24 1.08 -1.22
CA GLN A 209 -28.79 0.14 -2.20
C GLN A 209 -30.32 0.19 -2.24
N GLU A 210 -30.97 0.33 -1.09
CA GLU A 210 -32.42 0.52 -1.02
C GLU A 210 -32.87 1.79 -1.72
N LYS A 211 -32.24 2.93 -1.44
CA LYS A 211 -32.55 4.20 -2.12
C LYS A 211 -32.25 4.15 -3.62
N VAL A 212 -31.17 3.50 -4.04
CA VAL A 212 -30.86 3.33 -5.46
C VAL A 212 -31.94 2.48 -6.13
N ARG A 213 -32.32 1.36 -5.53
CA ARG A 213 -33.36 0.46 -6.05
C ARG A 213 -34.71 1.17 -6.19
N GLU A 214 -35.10 1.95 -5.19
CA GLU A 214 -36.32 2.77 -5.23
C GLU A 214 -36.27 3.80 -6.38
N ARG A 215 -35.13 4.49 -6.54
CA ARG A 215 -34.94 5.47 -7.63
C ARG A 215 -34.96 4.81 -9.00
N GLU A 216 -34.29 3.68 -9.16
CA GLU A 216 -34.32 2.93 -10.40
C GLU A 216 -35.72 2.41 -10.72
N GLN A 217 -36.47 1.94 -9.72
CA GLN A 217 -37.85 1.51 -9.91
C GLN A 217 -38.74 2.68 -10.33
N ALA A 218 -38.64 3.82 -9.67
CA ALA A 218 -39.38 5.02 -10.05
C ALA A 218 -39.07 5.45 -11.50
N PHE A 219 -37.79 5.39 -11.91
CA PHE A 219 -37.42 5.66 -13.30
C PHE A 219 -37.98 4.62 -14.27
N ARG A 220 -37.95 3.32 -13.92
CA ARG A 220 -38.55 2.26 -14.76
C ARG A 220 -40.04 2.50 -14.96
N GLU A 221 -40.77 2.80 -13.89
CA GLU A 221 -42.21 3.10 -13.96
C GLU A 221 -42.49 4.34 -14.81
N GLU A 222 -41.72 5.42 -14.67
CA GLU A 222 -41.85 6.61 -15.52
C GLU A 222 -41.59 6.32 -17.00
N TRP A 223 -40.57 5.50 -17.30
CA TRP A 223 -40.24 5.11 -18.67
C TRP A 223 -41.28 4.16 -19.27
N GLU A 224 -41.79 3.20 -18.51
CA GLU A 224 -42.89 2.34 -18.94
C GLU A 224 -44.15 3.14 -19.25
N GLU A 225 -44.47 4.15 -18.42
CA GLU A 225 -45.58 5.06 -18.66
C GLU A 225 -45.38 5.88 -19.95
N LYS A 226 -44.18 6.43 -20.16
CA LYS A 226 -43.84 7.14 -21.40
C LYS A 226 -43.96 6.24 -22.63
N ILE A 227 -43.46 5.02 -22.56
CA ILE A 227 -43.59 4.02 -23.64
C ILE A 227 -45.06 3.70 -23.88
N ARG A 228 -45.86 3.51 -22.84
CA ARG A 228 -47.30 3.24 -22.95
C ARG A 228 -48.02 4.38 -23.67
N THR A 229 -47.84 5.62 -23.21
CA THR A 229 -48.49 6.78 -23.85
C THR A 229 -48.00 6.99 -25.29
N ALA A 230 -46.72 6.71 -25.58
CA ALA A 230 -46.20 6.78 -26.95
C ALA A 230 -46.85 5.72 -27.85
N LYS A 231 -47.01 4.48 -27.37
CA LYS A 231 -47.70 3.41 -28.10
C LYS A 231 -49.19 3.72 -28.33
N GLU A 232 -49.88 4.30 -27.35
CA GLU A 232 -51.27 4.74 -27.51
C GLU A 232 -51.39 5.82 -28.59
N ARG A 233 -50.51 6.83 -28.57
CA ARG A 233 -50.46 7.87 -29.62
C ARG A 233 -50.14 7.29 -31.00
N GLU A 234 -49.19 6.36 -31.09
CA GLU A 234 -48.85 5.66 -32.34
C GLU A 234 -50.08 4.94 -32.90
N HIS A 235 -50.80 4.22 -32.05
CA HIS A 235 -52.01 3.49 -32.44
C HIS A 235 -53.14 4.43 -32.90
N ASP A 236 -53.34 5.56 -32.24
CA ASP A 236 -54.34 6.56 -32.67
C ASP A 236 -53.97 7.24 -33.99
N LEU A 237 -52.69 7.56 -34.19
CA LEU A 237 -52.19 8.06 -35.49
C LEU A 237 -52.36 7.01 -36.58
N GLN A 238 -52.14 5.74 -36.27
CA GLN A 238 -52.34 4.64 -37.21
C GLN A 238 -53.83 4.48 -37.58
N ARG A 239 -54.74 4.65 -36.63
CA ARG A 239 -56.20 4.71 -36.90
C ARG A 239 -56.56 5.88 -37.80
N GLN A 240 -56.07 7.09 -37.52
CA GLN A 240 -56.31 8.27 -38.36
C GLN A 240 -55.76 8.08 -39.77
N LEU A 241 -54.56 7.50 -39.90
CA LEU A 241 -53.95 7.18 -41.19
C LEU A 241 -54.80 6.18 -41.98
N ASN A 242 -55.30 5.13 -41.33
CA ASN A 242 -56.18 4.15 -41.98
C ASN A 242 -57.51 4.79 -42.41
N GLN A 243 -58.11 5.63 -41.57
CA GLN A 243 -59.32 6.37 -41.92
C GLN A 243 -59.10 7.30 -43.13
N ALA A 244 -57.99 8.04 -43.16
CA ALA A 244 -57.64 8.90 -44.29
C ALA A 244 -57.38 8.09 -45.57
N LYS A 245 -56.75 6.91 -45.45
CA LYS A 245 -56.58 5.98 -46.58
C LYS A 245 -57.91 5.45 -47.11
N ASP A 246 -58.86 5.11 -46.24
CA ASP A 246 -60.20 4.67 -46.64
C ASP A 246 -60.98 5.81 -47.31
N GLN A 247 -60.86 7.05 -46.80
CA GLN A 247 -61.41 8.24 -47.46
C GLN A 247 -60.80 8.48 -48.84
N LEU A 248 -59.48 8.34 -48.99
CA LEU A 248 -58.81 8.46 -50.28
C LEU A 248 -59.27 7.34 -51.25
N LYS A 249 -59.42 6.11 -50.75
CA LYS A 249 -59.89 4.98 -51.55
C LYS A 249 -61.34 5.17 -52.02
N THR A 250 -62.22 5.66 -51.14
CA THR A 250 -63.60 5.98 -51.50
C THR A 250 -63.67 7.15 -52.48
N LEU A 251 -62.92 8.24 -52.26
CA LEU A 251 -62.82 9.36 -53.21
C LEU A 251 -62.30 8.92 -54.58
N LYS A 252 -61.28 8.05 -54.60
CA LYS A 252 -60.78 7.47 -55.84
C LYS A 252 -61.86 6.64 -56.54
N HIS A 253 -62.55 5.77 -55.81
CA HIS A 253 -63.65 4.99 -56.38
C HIS A 253 -64.79 5.88 -56.91
N THR A 254 -65.17 6.94 -56.20
CA THR A 254 -66.17 7.89 -56.68
C THR A 254 -65.67 8.64 -57.91
N ASN A 255 -64.40 9.05 -57.94
CA ASN A 255 -63.81 9.70 -59.10
C ASN A 255 -63.81 8.78 -60.33
N ASP A 256 -63.36 7.54 -60.16
CA ASP A 256 -63.36 6.51 -61.22
C ASP A 256 -64.79 6.26 -61.72
N SER A 257 -65.77 6.20 -60.82
CA SER A 257 -67.19 6.09 -61.17
C SER A 257 -67.71 7.31 -61.93
N THR A 258 -67.41 8.53 -61.47
CA THR A 258 -67.83 9.77 -62.16
C THR A 258 -67.17 9.91 -63.53
N GLN A 259 -65.90 9.51 -63.65
CA GLN A 259 -65.19 9.49 -64.91
C GLN A 259 -65.80 8.47 -65.87
N ALA A 260 -66.17 7.28 -65.38
CA ALA A 260 -66.88 6.28 -66.18
C ALA A 260 -68.24 6.80 -66.67
N THR A 261 -69.03 7.48 -65.82
CA THR A 261 -70.31 8.08 -66.23
C THR A 261 -70.12 9.24 -67.23
N LEU A 262 -69.04 10.02 -67.11
CA LEU A 262 -68.74 11.09 -68.05
C LEU A 262 -68.37 10.53 -69.43
N VAL A 263 -67.58 9.45 -69.47
CA VAL A 263 -67.25 8.73 -70.70
C VAL A 263 -68.52 8.13 -71.32
N ASP A 264 -69.39 7.50 -70.54
CA ASP A 264 -70.68 6.98 -71.02
C ASP A 264 -71.57 8.09 -71.59
N HIS A 265 -71.64 9.26 -70.94
CA HIS A 265 -72.37 10.42 -71.48
C HIS A 265 -71.72 10.98 -72.75
N SER A 266 -70.38 11.05 -72.80
CA SER A 266 -69.64 11.47 -74.00
C SER A 266 -69.93 10.53 -75.17
N GLN A 267 -69.91 9.21 -74.94
CA GLN A 267 -70.20 8.21 -75.95
C GLN A 267 -71.66 8.30 -76.42
N LYS A 268 -72.62 8.45 -75.50
CA LYS A 268 -74.04 8.66 -75.86
C LYS A 268 -74.25 9.94 -76.66
N TYR A 269 -73.55 11.02 -76.33
CA TYR A 269 -73.58 12.25 -77.11
C TYR A 269 -73.00 12.05 -78.51
N GLU A 270 -71.87 11.34 -78.65
CA GLU A 270 -71.32 10.97 -79.96
C GLU A 270 -72.28 10.07 -80.75
N GLU A 271 -72.92 9.09 -80.12
CA GLU A 271 -73.95 8.24 -80.73
C GLU A 271 -75.17 9.04 -81.18
N GLU A 272 -75.64 10.01 -80.38
CA GLU A 272 -76.72 10.92 -80.75
C GLU A 272 -76.32 11.81 -81.93
N VAL A 273 -75.10 12.36 -81.92
CA VAL A 273 -74.57 13.14 -83.06
C VAL A 273 -74.52 12.28 -84.32
N VAL A 274 -74.03 11.04 -84.24
CA VAL A 274 -73.99 10.10 -85.37
C VAL A 274 -75.41 9.76 -85.85
N ALA A 275 -76.34 9.50 -84.93
CA ALA A 275 -77.74 9.24 -85.28
C ALA A 275 -78.38 10.46 -85.97
N LYS A 276 -78.12 11.68 -85.48
CA LYS A 276 -78.58 12.93 -86.10
C LYS A 276 -77.95 13.15 -87.48
N LEU A 277 -76.67 12.79 -87.66
CA LEU A 277 -76.01 12.82 -88.97
C LEU A 277 -76.63 11.79 -89.93
N ALA A 278 -76.96 10.59 -89.46
CA ALA A 278 -77.63 9.57 -90.28
C ALA A 278 -79.08 9.98 -90.63
N GLU A 279 -79.81 10.57 -89.68
CA GLU A 279 -81.13 11.19 -89.95
C GLU A 279 -80.99 12.30 -91.00
N LEU A 280 -79.95 13.14 -90.89
CA LEU A 280 -79.66 14.18 -91.87
C LEU A 280 -79.33 13.58 -93.24
N ASP A 281 -78.56 12.50 -93.32
CA ASP A 281 -78.26 11.79 -94.57
C ASP A 281 -79.52 11.18 -95.20
N ILE A 282 -80.42 10.61 -94.40
CA ILE A 282 -81.72 10.11 -94.89
C ILE A 282 -82.57 11.28 -95.39
N VAL A 283 -82.62 12.39 -94.65
CA VAL A 283 -83.33 13.61 -95.07
C VAL A 283 -82.68 14.20 -96.33
N LEU A 284 -81.36 14.15 -96.46
CA LEU A 284 -80.62 14.57 -97.66
C LEU A 284 -80.95 13.65 -98.83
N LEU A 285 -81.01 12.34 -98.64
CA LEU A 285 -81.43 11.38 -99.66
C LEU A 285 -82.90 11.55 -100.07
N ASP A 286 -83.79 11.78 -99.10
CA ASP A 286 -85.19 12.11 -99.37
C ASP A 286 -85.31 13.48 -100.01
N TYR A 287 -84.45 14.44 -99.67
CA TYR A 287 -84.33 15.74 -100.31
C TYR A 287 -83.79 15.61 -101.74
N GLU A 288 -82.83 14.74 -102.01
CA GLU A 288 -82.32 14.44 -103.36
C GLU A 288 -83.38 13.71 -104.20
N ARG A 289 -84.13 12.78 -103.61
CA ARG A 289 -85.26 12.10 -104.26
C ARG A 289 -86.41 13.07 -104.51
N ALA A 290 -86.72 13.93 -103.55
CA ALA A 290 -87.69 15.01 -103.69
C ALA A 290 -87.22 16.03 -104.71
N ASN A 291 -85.94 16.41 -104.76
CA ASN A 291 -85.34 17.28 -105.77
C ASN A 291 -85.32 16.62 -107.14
N SER A 292 -85.13 15.31 -107.25
CA SER A 292 -85.26 14.58 -108.53
C SER A 292 -86.71 14.63 -109.01
N ARG A 293 -87.68 14.46 -108.11
CA ARG A 293 -89.10 14.56 -108.40
C ARG A 293 -89.57 15.99 -108.64
N ILE A 294 -89.00 16.96 -107.93
CA ILE A 294 -89.16 18.39 -108.14
C ILE A 294 -88.53 18.74 -109.47
N SER A 295 -87.37 18.23 -109.87
CA SER A 295 -86.77 18.44 -111.19
C SER A 295 -87.64 17.87 -112.32
N GLU A 296 -88.28 16.71 -112.10
CA GLU A 296 -89.23 16.13 -113.05
C GLU A 296 -90.56 16.92 -113.11
N LEU A 297 -91.03 17.40 -111.95
CA LEU A 297 -92.16 18.32 -111.83
C LEU A 297 -91.80 19.76 -112.20
N GLU A 298 -90.53 20.14 -112.27
CA GLU A 298 -89.96 21.43 -112.68
C GLU A 298 -89.71 21.41 -114.16
N SER A 299 -89.35 20.31 -114.79
CA SER A 299 -89.48 20.22 -116.26
C SER A 299 -90.93 20.43 -116.69
N GLN A 300 -91.90 19.99 -115.88
CA GLN A 300 -93.34 20.18 -116.11
C GLN A 300 -93.87 21.53 -115.57
N ASN A 301 -93.26 22.08 -114.52
CA ASN A 301 -93.60 23.39 -113.96
C ASN A 301 -92.79 24.53 -114.57
N GLU A 302 -91.66 24.35 -115.23
CA GLU A 302 -90.89 25.37 -115.98
C GLU A 302 -91.65 25.70 -117.27
N LEU A 303 -92.36 24.71 -117.83
CA LEU A 303 -93.42 24.90 -118.83
C LEU A 303 -94.65 25.67 -118.29
N LEU A 304 -94.86 25.73 -116.96
CA LEU A 304 -95.99 26.42 -116.29
C LEU A 304 -95.56 27.61 -115.39
N ARG A 305 -94.24 27.86 -115.20
CA ARG A 305 -93.58 28.89 -114.38
C ARG A 305 -92.94 29.97 -115.25
N ASP A 306 -92.71 29.71 -116.53
CA ASP A 306 -92.72 30.77 -117.55
C ASP A 306 -94.10 31.49 -117.60
N GLN A 307 -95.15 30.92 -116.99
CA GLN A 307 -96.49 31.51 -116.88
C GLN A 307 -96.87 32.04 -115.49
N LEU A 308 -96.03 31.83 -114.48
CA LEU A 308 -96.26 32.33 -113.12
C LEU A 308 -95.06 33.15 -112.65
N ASP A 309 -94.76 34.15 -113.47
CA ASP A 309 -94.22 35.43 -113.07
C ASP A 309 -94.53 35.76 -111.59
N ASN A 310 -93.60 36.48 -110.97
CA ASN A 310 -93.81 37.24 -109.74
C ASN A 310 -93.67 36.51 -108.39
N ASN A 311 -92.68 37.03 -107.64
CA ASN A 311 -92.68 37.33 -106.20
C ASN A 311 -91.93 36.39 -105.22
N GLN A 312 -90.79 36.93 -104.73
CA GLN A 312 -90.34 37.12 -103.32
C GLN A 312 -90.71 36.05 -102.27
N GLY A 313 -89.89 35.63 -101.31
CA GLY A 313 -88.66 36.14 -100.68
C GLY A 313 -88.68 35.85 -99.15
N ARG A 314 -87.49 35.86 -98.48
CA ARG A 314 -87.19 35.81 -97.02
C ARG A 314 -87.44 34.48 -96.26
N GLY A 315 -86.70 34.07 -95.22
CA GLY A 315 -85.64 34.69 -94.39
C GLY A 315 -85.94 34.47 -92.89
N ILE A 316 -85.12 33.70 -92.16
CA ILE A 316 -85.15 33.54 -90.68
C ILE A 316 -83.72 33.29 -90.15
N ASP A 317 -82.96 34.33 -89.82
CA ASP A 317 -81.63 34.23 -89.15
C ASP A 317 -81.39 35.44 -88.24
N SER A 318 -82.29 35.69 -87.28
CA SER A 318 -82.08 36.78 -86.30
C SER A 318 -82.40 36.41 -84.85
N GLU A 319 -83.17 35.36 -84.59
CA GLU A 319 -83.57 34.97 -83.22
C GLU A 319 -82.62 33.93 -82.60
N ARG A 320 -81.94 33.14 -83.44
CA ARG A 320 -80.94 32.12 -83.03
C ARG A 320 -79.56 32.71 -82.71
N ALA A 321 -79.25 33.87 -83.28
CA ALA A 321 -78.00 34.60 -83.00
C ALA A 321 -78.02 35.21 -81.58
N ALA A 322 -79.15 35.78 -81.15
CA ALA A 322 -79.27 36.43 -79.85
C ALA A 322 -79.19 35.45 -78.65
N THR A 323 -79.71 34.23 -78.81
CA THR A 323 -79.65 33.20 -77.74
C THR A 323 -78.26 32.57 -77.61
N LEU A 324 -77.52 32.47 -78.71
CA LEU A 324 -76.12 32.03 -78.70
C LEU A 324 -75.21 33.07 -78.08
N GLU A 325 -75.40 34.37 -78.37
CA GLU A 325 -74.65 35.46 -77.74
C GLU A 325 -74.79 35.46 -76.21
N GLN A 326 -76.01 35.29 -75.68
CA GLN A 326 -76.23 35.28 -74.23
C GLN A 326 -75.65 34.02 -73.54
N THR A 327 -75.54 32.90 -74.26
CA THR A 327 -74.92 31.68 -73.72
C THR A 327 -73.40 31.82 -73.66
N ILE A 328 -72.80 32.46 -74.68
CA ILE A 328 -71.36 32.76 -74.72
C ILE A 328 -70.97 33.68 -73.56
N GLU A 329 -71.77 34.72 -73.29
CA GLU A 329 -71.48 35.66 -72.19
C GLU A 329 -71.50 34.98 -70.81
N ASN A 330 -72.42 34.03 -70.59
CA ASN A 330 -72.45 33.24 -69.35
C ASN A 330 -71.25 32.29 -69.23
N GLN A 331 -70.83 31.65 -70.33
CA GLN A 331 -69.65 30.77 -70.35
C GLN A 331 -68.35 31.55 -70.13
N ASP A 332 -68.25 32.77 -70.68
CA ASP A 332 -67.11 33.66 -70.46
C ASP A 332 -67.01 34.11 -69.00
N ALA A 333 -68.12 34.38 -68.34
CA ALA A 333 -68.15 34.69 -66.91
C ALA A 333 -67.71 33.50 -66.03
N GLU A 334 -68.12 32.27 -66.40
CA GLU A 334 -67.69 31.05 -65.72
C GLU A 334 -66.18 30.77 -65.92
N LEU A 335 -65.67 30.96 -67.14
CA LEU A 335 -64.24 30.86 -67.44
C LEU A 335 -63.40 31.88 -66.67
N GLN A 336 -63.88 33.11 -66.49
CA GLN A 336 -63.21 34.12 -65.65
C GLN A 336 -63.19 33.73 -64.17
N ASN A 337 -64.28 33.18 -63.64
CA ASN A 337 -64.34 32.69 -62.27
C ASN A 337 -63.42 31.48 -62.03
N LEU A 338 -63.38 30.53 -62.97
CA LEU A 338 -62.45 29.40 -62.92
C LEU A 338 -61.00 29.86 -63.00
N THR A 339 -60.69 30.83 -63.86
CA THR A 339 -59.33 31.38 -64.02
C THR A 339 -58.85 32.07 -62.74
N THR A 340 -59.71 32.88 -62.12
CA THR A 340 -59.37 33.55 -60.84
C THR A 340 -59.23 32.55 -59.70
N ALA A 341 -60.07 31.50 -59.63
CA ALA A 341 -59.91 30.42 -58.66
C ALA A 341 -58.60 29.65 -58.87
N LEU A 342 -58.22 29.36 -60.13
CA LEU A 342 -56.95 28.72 -60.49
C LEU A 342 -55.75 29.57 -60.05
N GLU A 343 -55.78 30.88 -60.29
CA GLU A 343 -54.67 31.77 -59.93
C GLU A 343 -54.58 31.97 -58.40
N ASN A 344 -55.70 31.98 -57.69
CA ASN A 344 -55.73 31.96 -56.23
C ASN A 344 -55.16 30.65 -55.65
N LEU A 345 -55.52 29.49 -56.22
CA LEU A 345 -54.97 28.20 -55.80
C LEU A 345 -53.47 28.11 -56.07
N LYS A 346 -53.03 28.58 -57.24
CA LYS A 346 -51.62 28.62 -57.65
C LYS A 346 -50.79 29.53 -56.77
N THR A 347 -51.29 30.72 -56.43
CA THR A 347 -50.60 31.64 -55.52
C THR A 347 -50.55 31.10 -54.09
N SER A 348 -51.61 30.44 -53.61
CA SER A 348 -51.62 29.74 -52.32
C SER A 348 -50.62 28.59 -52.27
N SER A 349 -50.60 27.74 -53.29
CA SER A 349 -49.63 26.63 -53.44
C SER A 349 -48.20 27.16 -53.50
N LYS A 350 -47.93 28.21 -54.29
CA LYS A 350 -46.61 28.86 -54.35
C LYS A 350 -46.17 29.40 -52.98
N LYS A 351 -47.06 30.02 -52.22
CA LYS A 351 -46.77 30.45 -50.84
C LYS A 351 -46.41 29.27 -49.93
N GLN A 352 -47.16 28.17 -50.00
CA GLN A 352 -46.86 26.96 -49.23
C GLN A 352 -45.51 26.34 -49.62
N ILE A 353 -45.22 26.25 -50.92
CA ILE A 353 -43.92 25.77 -51.43
C ILE A 353 -42.79 26.64 -50.89
N THR A 354 -42.88 27.97 -51.01
CA THR A 354 -41.82 28.85 -50.47
C THR A 354 -41.68 28.79 -48.94
N ALA A 355 -42.77 28.54 -48.21
CA ALA A 355 -42.72 28.35 -46.76
C ALA A 355 -42.05 27.02 -46.38
N LEU A 356 -42.34 25.95 -47.12
CA LEU A 356 -41.70 24.65 -46.95
C LEU A 356 -40.22 24.70 -47.35
N GLU A 357 -39.87 25.36 -48.45
CA GLU A 357 -38.47 25.58 -48.86
C GLU A 357 -37.69 26.31 -47.77
N ARG A 358 -38.25 27.41 -47.21
CA ARG A 358 -37.62 28.10 -46.07
C ARG A 358 -37.45 27.17 -44.88
N LYS A 359 -38.48 26.39 -44.52
CA LYS A 359 -38.40 25.42 -43.41
C LYS A 359 -37.34 24.34 -43.65
N THR A 360 -37.23 23.85 -44.88
CA THR A 360 -36.20 22.90 -45.29
C THR A 360 -34.81 23.52 -45.14
N THR A 361 -34.61 24.76 -45.60
CA THR A 361 -33.32 25.46 -45.44
C THR A 361 -32.94 25.69 -43.98
N THR A 362 -33.90 26.05 -43.11
CA THR A 362 -33.64 26.22 -41.68
C THR A 362 -33.32 24.90 -41.00
N LEU A 363 -34.07 23.84 -41.29
CA LEU A 363 -33.79 22.51 -40.74
C LEU A 363 -32.44 21.96 -41.22
N GLN A 364 -32.06 22.25 -42.46
CA GLN A 364 -30.77 21.84 -43.01
C GLN A 364 -29.61 22.57 -42.34
N ARG A 365 -29.77 23.86 -42.02
CA ARG A 365 -28.81 24.63 -41.22
C ARG A 365 -28.70 24.06 -39.79
N ASP A 366 -29.82 23.75 -39.15
CA ASP A 366 -29.83 23.19 -37.79
C ASP A 366 -29.17 21.80 -37.75
N ILE A 367 -29.40 20.95 -38.75
CA ILE A 367 -28.72 19.65 -38.89
C ILE A 367 -27.21 19.84 -39.03
N GLN A 368 -26.76 20.83 -39.81
CA GLN A 368 -25.34 21.11 -39.96
C GLN A 368 -24.72 21.57 -38.63
N GLU A 369 -25.35 22.52 -37.94
CA GLU A 369 -24.91 23.03 -36.64
C GLU A 369 -24.82 21.90 -35.59
N ARG A 370 -25.84 21.04 -35.51
CA ARG A 370 -25.81 19.86 -34.62
C ARG A 370 -24.74 18.85 -35.02
N THR A 371 -24.47 18.69 -36.31
CA THR A 371 -23.41 17.80 -36.80
C THR A 371 -22.04 18.31 -36.38
N GLU A 372 -21.78 19.61 -36.54
CA GLU A 372 -20.56 20.27 -36.10
C GLU A 372 -20.39 20.19 -34.57
N GLU A 373 -21.45 20.39 -33.79
CA GLU A 373 -21.44 20.18 -32.33
C GLU A 373 -21.12 18.73 -31.95
N ILE A 374 -21.68 17.75 -32.67
CA ILE A 374 -21.38 16.33 -32.46
C ILE A 374 -19.91 16.05 -32.79
N GLU A 375 -19.35 16.60 -33.87
CA GLU A 375 -17.95 16.43 -34.22
C GLU A 375 -17.01 17.09 -33.20
N VAL A 376 -17.36 18.27 -32.68
CA VAL A 376 -16.61 18.91 -31.59
C VAL A 376 -16.68 18.07 -30.33
N THR A 377 -17.86 17.53 -29.99
CA THR A 377 -18.04 16.69 -28.79
C THR A 377 -17.30 15.36 -28.94
N LYS A 378 -17.30 14.76 -30.13
CA LYS A 378 -16.50 13.56 -30.44
C LYS A 378 -15.01 13.83 -30.32
N ARG A 379 -14.52 14.97 -30.83
CA ARG A 379 -13.11 15.37 -30.66
C ARG A 379 -12.74 15.57 -29.20
N LYS A 380 -13.61 16.20 -28.41
CA LYS A 380 -13.42 16.33 -26.96
C LYS A 380 -13.43 14.96 -26.28
N LEU A 381 -14.34 14.06 -26.64
CA LEU A 381 -14.38 12.71 -26.09
C LEU A 381 -13.12 11.90 -26.44
N GLU A 382 -12.61 12.02 -27.67
CA GLU A 382 -11.34 11.39 -28.07
C GLU A 382 -10.16 11.98 -27.30
N GLN A 383 -10.20 13.29 -26.99
CA GLN A 383 -9.20 13.94 -26.14
C GLN A 383 -9.24 13.46 -24.67
N TYR A 384 -10.35 12.88 -24.20
CA TYR A 384 -10.47 12.29 -22.87
C TYR A 384 -10.33 10.77 -22.86
N LYS A 385 -9.94 10.16 -23.98
CA LYS A 385 -9.81 8.70 -24.09
C LYS A 385 -8.68 8.13 -23.23
N ASP A 386 -7.67 8.95 -22.97
CA ASP A 386 -6.54 8.65 -22.08
C ASP A 386 -6.87 8.85 -20.60
N TYR A 387 -8.09 9.29 -20.24
CA TYR A 387 -8.47 9.52 -18.85
C TYR A 387 -8.31 8.27 -17.97
N GLU A 388 -8.64 7.06 -18.47
CA GLU A 388 -8.43 5.82 -17.72
C GLU A 388 -6.94 5.46 -17.59
N THR A 389 -6.11 5.85 -18.57
CA THR A 389 -4.65 5.69 -18.49
C THR A 389 -4.06 6.66 -17.47
N VAL A 390 -4.41 7.94 -17.54
CA VAL A 390 -3.97 8.97 -16.58
C VAL A 390 -4.49 8.66 -15.17
N LYS A 391 -5.72 8.17 -15.04
CA LYS A 391 -6.29 7.75 -13.75
C LYS A 391 -5.57 6.54 -13.17
N SER A 392 -5.23 5.55 -14.00
CA SER A 392 -4.48 4.37 -13.53
C SER A 392 -3.03 4.73 -13.18
N GLU A 393 -2.35 5.57 -13.97
CA GLU A 393 -1.04 6.13 -13.64
C GLU A 393 -1.08 6.98 -12.36
N LEU A 394 -2.14 7.78 -12.15
CA LEU A 394 -2.34 8.59 -10.94
C LEU A 394 -2.66 7.71 -9.72
N GLU A 395 -3.41 6.62 -9.87
CA GLU A 395 -3.65 5.65 -8.80
C GLU A 395 -2.36 4.90 -8.43
N VAL A 396 -1.53 4.55 -9.42
CA VAL A 396 -0.20 3.97 -9.19
C VAL A 396 0.74 4.96 -8.53
N LEU A 397 0.77 6.23 -8.96
CA LEU A 397 1.57 7.30 -8.36
C LEU A 397 1.12 7.60 -6.93
N LYS A 398 -0.19 7.67 -6.69
CA LYS A 398 -0.77 7.78 -5.35
C LYS A 398 -0.34 6.58 -4.51
N TYR A 399 -0.36 5.37 -5.05
CA TYR A 399 0.10 4.20 -4.32
C TYR A 399 1.59 4.27 -3.98
N ILE A 400 2.46 4.73 -4.89
CA ILE A 400 3.90 4.92 -4.64
C ILE A 400 4.18 6.03 -3.62
N GLU A 401 3.49 7.16 -3.72
CA GLU A 401 3.66 8.32 -2.83
C GLU A 401 3.17 8.00 -1.41
N PHE A 402 2.13 7.16 -1.26
CA PHE A 402 1.57 6.79 0.04
C PHE A 402 2.04 5.43 0.59
N SER A 403 2.65 4.55 -0.21
CA SER A 403 3.32 3.32 0.26
C SER A 403 4.71 3.58 0.84
N GLY A 404 5.40 4.65 0.40
CA GLY A 404 6.67 5.07 0.98
C GLY A 404 6.58 5.83 2.32
N SER A 405 5.37 6.21 2.76
CA SER A 405 5.17 7.11 3.91
C SER A 405 4.52 6.47 5.14
N ARG A 406 4.11 5.19 5.09
CA ARG A 406 3.68 4.43 6.28
C ARG A 406 4.60 3.23 6.45
N GLY A 407 5.60 3.41 7.29
CA GLY A 407 6.49 2.33 7.68
C GLY A 407 5.74 1.17 8.33
N GLY A 408 6.15 -0.04 7.96
CA GLY A 408 6.04 -1.28 8.73
C GLY A 408 4.62 -1.83 8.94
N ASP A 409 4.41 -3.07 8.48
CA ASP A 409 3.27 -3.94 8.79
C ASP A 409 1.89 -3.48 8.29
N ALA A 410 1.56 -3.86 7.05
CA ALA A 410 0.18 -4.17 6.64
C ALA A 410 0.16 -4.99 5.33
N ASP A 411 0.24 -6.31 5.50
CA ASP A 411 -0.53 -7.36 4.82
C ASP A 411 -0.47 -7.57 3.29
N ASP A 412 0.01 -8.78 2.94
CA ASP A 412 0.06 -9.46 1.62
C ASP A 412 -1.29 -9.65 0.89
N ASP A 413 -2.40 -9.08 1.37
CA ASP A 413 -3.75 -9.22 0.79
C ASP A 413 -4.03 -8.16 -0.32
N TRP A 414 -3.18 -7.15 -0.43
CA TRP A 414 -3.37 -6.00 -1.34
C TRP A 414 -2.79 -6.18 -2.75
N ASP A 415 -1.91 -7.17 -2.95
CA ASP A 415 -1.22 -7.44 -4.21
C ASP A 415 -2.19 -7.98 -5.30
N GLU A 416 -3.23 -8.73 -4.92
CA GLU A 416 -4.12 -9.40 -5.87
C GLU A 416 -5.07 -8.43 -6.61
N ARG A 417 -5.57 -7.38 -5.93
CA ARG A 417 -6.45 -6.37 -6.55
C ARG A 417 -5.72 -5.48 -7.55
N VAL A 418 -4.45 -5.16 -7.30
CA VAL A 418 -3.61 -4.36 -8.20
C VAL A 418 -3.21 -5.17 -9.43
N LEU A 419 -2.88 -6.46 -9.28
CA LEU A 419 -2.61 -7.39 -10.38
C LEU A 419 -3.83 -7.64 -11.28
N THR A 420 -5.04 -7.67 -10.69
CA THR A 420 -6.28 -7.94 -11.43
C THR A 420 -6.75 -6.73 -12.25
N LEU A 421 -6.49 -5.50 -11.78
CA LEU A 421 -6.81 -4.27 -12.50
C LEU A 421 -5.80 -3.96 -13.63
N ALA A 422 -4.52 -4.24 -13.41
CA ALA A 422 -3.47 -4.09 -14.43
C ALA A 422 -3.62 -5.09 -15.59
N SER A 423 -4.23 -6.26 -15.36
CA SER A 423 -4.37 -7.32 -16.37
C SER A 423 -5.44 -7.05 -17.43
N LYS A 424 -6.32 -6.05 -17.25
CA LYS A 424 -7.52 -5.91 -18.09
C LYS A 424 -7.37 -5.09 -19.35
N ASN A 425 -6.31 -4.29 -19.57
CA ASN A 425 -6.25 -3.52 -20.84
C ASN A 425 -4.90 -2.98 -21.36
N LEU A 426 -3.76 -3.17 -20.72
CA LEU A 426 -2.47 -2.79 -21.32
C LEU A 426 -1.41 -3.85 -21.02
N GLU A 427 -0.49 -4.07 -21.96
CA GLU A 427 0.75 -4.81 -21.72
C GLU A 427 1.33 -4.35 -20.38
N LYS A 428 1.66 -5.32 -19.51
CA LYS A 428 2.09 -5.11 -18.12
C LYS A 428 2.93 -3.83 -18.01
N PRO A 429 2.47 -2.80 -17.27
CA PRO A 429 3.19 -1.53 -17.16
C PRO A 429 4.65 -1.77 -16.79
N ILE A 430 5.56 -1.02 -17.39
CA ILE A 430 7.00 -1.25 -17.26
C ILE A 430 7.45 -1.18 -15.80
N GLU A 431 6.72 -0.46 -14.96
CA GLU A 431 6.90 -0.33 -13.51
C GLU A 431 6.57 -1.63 -12.76
N VAL A 432 5.55 -2.38 -13.20
CA VAL A 432 5.22 -3.72 -12.66
C VAL A 432 6.30 -4.72 -13.05
N LEU A 433 6.78 -4.64 -14.29
CA LEU A 433 7.93 -5.44 -14.74
C LEU A 433 9.21 -5.04 -13.99
N LEU A 434 9.38 -3.76 -13.67
CA LEU A 434 10.53 -3.26 -12.92
C LEU A 434 10.48 -3.71 -11.46
N MET A 435 9.31 -3.71 -10.83
CA MET A 435 9.09 -4.23 -9.49
C MET A 435 9.27 -5.75 -9.43
N GLU A 436 8.73 -6.49 -10.40
CA GLU A 436 8.92 -7.95 -10.50
C GLU A 436 10.41 -8.28 -10.71
N LYS A 437 11.12 -7.49 -11.53
CA LYS A 437 12.57 -7.61 -11.72
C LYS A 437 13.36 -7.21 -10.48
N ASN A 438 13.01 -6.12 -9.79
CA ASN A 438 13.67 -5.72 -8.55
C ASN A 438 13.48 -6.76 -7.46
N ARG A 439 12.25 -7.26 -7.26
CA ARG A 439 11.94 -8.34 -6.34
C ARG A 439 12.71 -9.62 -6.70
N LYS A 440 12.83 -9.94 -7.98
CA LYS A 440 13.63 -11.07 -8.44
C LYS A 440 15.12 -10.87 -8.15
N LEU A 441 15.66 -9.67 -8.40
CA LEU A 441 17.05 -9.32 -8.09
C LEU A 441 17.32 -9.29 -6.58
N GLU A 442 16.36 -8.87 -5.76
CA GLU A 442 16.43 -8.90 -4.31
C GLU A 442 16.41 -10.34 -3.77
N ASN A 443 15.57 -11.22 -4.35
CA ASN A 443 15.57 -12.64 -4.05
C ASN A 443 16.89 -13.30 -4.46
N GLU A 444 17.38 -13.03 -5.67
CA GLU A 444 18.69 -13.52 -6.14
C GLU A 444 19.83 -12.98 -5.27
N LEU A 445 19.78 -11.71 -4.84
CA LEU A 445 20.75 -11.12 -3.92
C LEU A 445 20.71 -11.80 -2.54
N THR A 446 19.52 -12.13 -2.05
CA THR A 446 19.34 -12.80 -0.75
C THR A 446 19.84 -14.24 -0.84
N GLU A 447 19.54 -14.94 -1.93
CA GLU A 447 20.06 -16.28 -2.22
C GLU A 447 21.59 -16.27 -2.35
N LEU A 448 22.16 -15.32 -3.09
CA LEU A 448 23.60 -15.10 -3.21
C LEU A 448 24.25 -14.76 -1.87
N LYS A 449 23.59 -14.00 -0.99
CA LYS A 449 24.07 -13.71 0.37
C LYS A 449 24.10 -14.96 1.22
N VAL A 450 23.04 -15.77 1.19
CA VAL A 450 22.98 -17.04 1.94
C VAL A 450 24.03 -18.02 1.43
N LEU A 451 24.20 -18.15 0.11
CA LEU A 451 25.26 -18.94 -0.52
C LEU A 451 26.66 -18.42 -0.16
N HIS A 452 26.85 -17.10 -0.15
CA HIS A 452 28.12 -16.52 0.26
C HIS A 452 28.41 -16.83 1.73
N GLU A 453 27.42 -16.72 2.61
CA GLU A 453 27.56 -17.02 4.02
C GLU A 453 27.80 -18.52 4.28
N SER A 454 27.16 -19.41 3.50
CA SER A 454 27.41 -20.85 3.57
C SER A 454 28.82 -21.21 3.08
N VAL A 455 29.25 -20.67 1.93
CA VAL A 455 30.60 -20.89 1.40
C VAL A 455 31.66 -20.30 2.33
N THR A 456 31.38 -19.17 2.97
CA THR A 456 32.29 -18.58 3.97
C THR A 456 32.43 -19.50 5.20
N ARG A 457 31.32 -20.06 5.70
CA ARG A 457 31.34 -21.05 6.79
C ARG A 457 32.12 -22.30 6.40
N ASP A 458 31.92 -22.83 5.20
CA ASP A 458 32.64 -24.00 4.71
C ASP A 458 34.15 -23.73 4.57
N LEU A 459 34.53 -22.53 4.13
CA LEU A 459 35.93 -22.12 4.04
C LEU A 459 36.56 -22.03 5.43
N GLU A 460 35.85 -21.47 6.41
CA GLU A 460 36.28 -21.40 7.81
C GLU A 460 36.44 -22.80 8.42
N ASP A 461 35.50 -23.71 8.18
CA ASP A 461 35.59 -25.10 8.63
C ASP A 461 36.76 -25.86 7.98
N VAL A 462 36.98 -25.69 6.68
CA VAL A 462 38.15 -26.26 5.99
C VAL A 462 39.45 -25.66 6.53
N ARG A 463 39.48 -24.37 6.84
CA ARG A 463 40.65 -23.69 7.42
C ARG A 463 40.98 -24.23 8.81
N THR A 464 39.97 -24.39 9.68
CA THR A 464 40.18 -24.98 11.01
C THR A 464 40.65 -26.44 10.91
N ARG A 465 40.07 -27.24 10.01
CA ARG A 465 40.53 -28.61 9.73
C ARG A 465 41.98 -28.64 9.24
N HIS A 466 42.36 -27.72 8.36
CA HIS A 466 43.75 -27.60 7.90
C HIS A 466 44.69 -27.20 9.03
N GLU A 467 44.31 -26.26 9.90
CA GLU A 467 45.11 -25.88 11.08
C GLU A 467 45.30 -27.06 12.06
N VAL A 468 44.25 -27.83 12.32
CA VAL A 468 44.32 -29.03 13.16
C VAL A 468 45.23 -30.08 12.53
N ALA A 469 45.07 -30.38 11.23
CA ALA A 469 45.92 -31.30 10.51
C ALA A 469 47.39 -30.85 10.49
N SER A 470 47.64 -29.54 10.34
CA SER A 470 48.99 -28.96 10.37
C SER A 470 49.63 -29.07 11.75
N ARG A 471 48.88 -28.82 12.84
CA ARG A 471 49.35 -29.05 14.22
C ARG A 471 49.66 -30.52 14.47
N GLN A 472 48.81 -31.42 13.99
CA GLN A 472 49.02 -32.86 14.13
C GLN A 472 50.26 -33.32 13.35
N LEU A 473 50.44 -32.84 12.13
CA LEU A 473 51.65 -33.10 11.34
C LEU A 473 52.89 -32.56 12.05
N GLY A 474 52.84 -31.34 12.62
CA GLY A 474 53.94 -30.79 13.42
C GLY A 474 54.28 -31.65 14.64
N SER A 475 53.28 -32.12 15.37
CA SER A 475 53.49 -33.03 16.51
C SER A 475 54.08 -34.39 16.09
N GLN A 476 53.66 -34.92 14.94
CA GLN A 476 54.22 -36.15 14.38
C GLN A 476 55.65 -35.93 13.90
N MET A 477 55.96 -34.80 13.27
CA MET A 477 57.33 -34.46 12.88
C MET A 477 58.23 -34.32 14.10
N GLU A 478 57.77 -33.66 15.16
CA GLU A 478 58.53 -33.55 16.41
C GLU A 478 58.74 -34.91 17.09
N LEU A 479 57.71 -35.77 17.07
CA LEU A 479 57.82 -37.13 17.57
C LEU A 479 58.80 -37.96 16.73
N ILE A 480 58.72 -37.88 15.40
CA ILE A 480 59.64 -38.55 14.48
C ILE A 480 61.07 -38.05 14.74
N GLN A 481 61.27 -36.74 14.87
CA GLN A 481 62.58 -36.17 15.20
C GLN A 481 63.11 -36.71 16.53
N ARG A 482 62.27 -36.78 17.58
CA ARG A 482 62.66 -37.38 18.86
C ARG A 482 63.01 -38.86 18.71
N LEU A 483 62.23 -39.61 17.94
CA LEU A 483 62.51 -41.02 17.64
C LEU A 483 63.79 -41.19 16.82
N GLU A 484 64.07 -40.30 15.87
CA GLU A 484 65.32 -40.28 15.10
C GLU A 484 66.52 -39.90 15.99
N GLU A 485 66.37 -38.93 16.89
CA GLU A 485 67.36 -38.58 17.91
C GLU A 485 67.60 -39.75 18.88
N ASP A 486 66.56 -40.47 19.27
CA ASP A 486 66.66 -41.65 20.12
C ASP A 486 67.27 -42.85 19.37
N ILE A 487 66.95 -43.06 18.09
CA ILE A 487 67.57 -44.08 17.23
C ILE A 487 69.03 -43.74 16.98
N THR A 488 69.38 -42.47 16.76
CA THR A 488 70.79 -42.05 16.60
C THR A 488 71.56 -42.18 17.90
N ARG A 489 70.96 -41.87 19.05
CA ARG A 489 71.55 -42.18 20.38
C ARG A 489 71.69 -43.67 20.59
N LEU A 490 70.70 -44.48 20.21
CA LEU A 490 70.75 -45.93 20.29
C LEU A 490 71.84 -46.50 19.38
N ASN A 491 71.96 -46.00 18.15
CA ASN A 491 72.99 -46.40 17.19
C ASN A 491 74.39 -45.91 17.59
N GLN A 492 74.52 -44.74 18.23
CA GLN A 492 75.78 -44.29 18.84
C GLN A 492 76.13 -45.10 20.09
N SER A 493 75.14 -45.54 20.87
CA SER A 493 75.32 -46.43 22.03
C SER A 493 75.56 -47.89 21.66
N SER A 494 75.09 -48.32 20.48
CA SER A 494 75.22 -49.68 19.93
C SER A 494 76.39 -49.79 18.94
N GLY A 495 76.91 -48.67 18.45
CA GLY A 495 78.04 -48.56 17.52
C GLY A 495 79.42 -48.53 18.18
N GLY A 496 79.53 -49.01 19.41
CA GLY A 496 80.79 -49.21 20.12
C GLY A 496 81.40 -50.61 19.91
N ASN A 497 81.52 -51.07 18.66
CA ASN A 497 82.51 -52.06 18.18
C ASN A 497 82.09 -52.62 16.81
N GLY A 498 82.88 -52.33 15.76
CA GLY A 498 82.72 -53.02 14.47
C GLY A 498 83.23 -52.24 13.28
N ALA A 499 84.55 -52.18 13.14
CA ALA A 499 85.20 -51.72 11.91
C ALA A 499 84.93 -52.70 10.75
N GLY A 500 84.66 -52.16 9.55
CA GLY A 500 85.07 -52.80 8.30
C GLY A 500 84.01 -52.93 7.21
N VAL A 501 84.29 -52.24 6.09
CA VAL A 501 84.12 -52.71 4.68
C VAL A 501 82.68 -53.00 4.24
N GLY A 502 82.09 -52.43 3.20
CA GLY A 502 82.58 -51.82 1.97
C GLY A 502 81.63 -52.23 0.84
N ASN A 503 81.29 -51.26 -0.03
CA ASN A 503 80.92 -51.43 -1.43
C ASN A 503 79.53 -51.98 -1.83
N GLY A 504 78.78 -51.14 -2.57
CA GLY A 504 78.50 -51.43 -3.98
C GLY A 504 77.08 -51.84 -4.40
N GLY A 505 76.39 -50.91 -5.08
CA GLY A 505 75.46 -51.17 -6.19
C GLY A 505 74.02 -51.56 -5.83
N VAL A 506 73.00 -51.44 -6.68
CA VAL A 506 72.82 -50.94 -8.05
C VAL A 506 71.27 -50.85 -8.23
N ASN A 507 70.82 -49.91 -9.07
CA ASN A 507 69.45 -49.74 -9.58
C ASN A 507 68.77 -51.03 -10.10
N GLY A 508 67.42 -51.08 -10.05
CA GLY A 508 66.67 -52.02 -10.89
C GLY A 508 65.16 -52.15 -10.63
N TYR A 509 64.37 -51.31 -11.31
CA TYR A 509 63.09 -51.57 -12.00
C TYR A 509 62.25 -52.85 -11.76
N PHE A 510 60.95 -52.61 -11.50
CA PHE A 510 59.75 -53.14 -12.19
C PHE A 510 59.13 -54.52 -11.84
N THR A 511 57.79 -54.48 -11.66
CA THR A 511 56.71 -55.49 -11.91
C THR A 511 56.17 -56.42 -10.81
N GLY A 512 54.84 -56.63 -10.89
CA GLY A 512 54.11 -57.86 -10.52
C GLY A 512 53.34 -57.78 -9.19
N GLN A 513 52.06 -57.37 -9.14
CA GLN A 513 50.84 -58.11 -9.49
C GLN A 513 50.49 -59.31 -8.57
N THR A 514 49.30 -59.19 -7.95
CA THR A 514 48.34 -60.22 -7.49
C THR A 514 48.69 -61.23 -6.38
N GLY A 515 47.81 -61.29 -5.37
CA GLY A 515 47.18 -62.57 -4.98
C GLY A 515 47.21 -62.95 -3.50
N ALA A 516 46.01 -62.90 -2.89
CA ALA A 516 45.45 -63.86 -1.92
C ALA A 516 45.98 -63.95 -0.46
N ASN A 517 45.04 -63.64 0.45
CA ASN A 517 44.85 -64.04 1.87
C ASN A 517 45.12 -65.55 2.15
N PRO A 518 45.30 -66.03 3.42
CA PRO A 518 44.36 -65.78 4.54
C PRO A 518 44.86 -65.82 6.04
N LEU A 519 44.04 -65.20 6.90
CA LEU A 519 43.62 -65.54 8.28
C LEU A 519 44.58 -65.48 9.51
N GLY A 520 44.18 -64.68 10.52
CA GLY A 520 44.61 -64.78 11.93
C GLY A 520 44.21 -63.58 12.82
N PHE A 521 43.01 -63.60 13.42
CA PHE A 521 42.45 -62.67 14.45
C PHE A 521 43.04 -62.91 15.86
N PRO A 522 42.87 -62.06 16.93
CA PRO A 522 41.60 -61.41 17.36
C PRO A 522 41.60 -60.00 18.07
N HIS A 523 40.49 -59.25 17.84
CA HIS A 523 39.56 -58.48 18.74
C HIS A 523 40.01 -57.72 20.03
N PRO A 524 39.20 -56.81 20.66
CA PRO A 524 37.72 -56.61 20.58
C PRO A 524 37.21 -55.13 20.49
N THR A 525 36.19 -54.80 19.67
CA THR A 525 34.72 -54.66 19.92
C THR A 525 34.18 -53.24 20.24
N SER A 526 33.26 -52.77 19.39
CA SER A 526 32.04 -52.03 19.77
C SER A 526 30.94 -52.27 18.71
N PRO A 527 29.67 -52.56 19.08
CA PRO A 527 28.59 -52.96 18.15
C PRO A 527 27.36 -51.98 18.19
N PRO A 528 26.14 -52.28 17.65
CA PRO A 528 25.80 -52.15 16.22
C PRO A 528 24.32 -51.65 15.93
N PHE A 529 23.84 -51.88 14.69
CA PHE A 529 22.46 -51.77 14.11
C PHE A 529 22.08 -50.39 13.52
N GLY A 530 21.60 -50.21 12.27
CA GLY A 530 21.16 -51.13 11.21
C GLY A 530 19.63 -51.20 11.07
N LYS A 531 19.04 -50.70 9.96
CA LYS A 531 18.07 -51.42 9.10
C LYS A 531 17.54 -50.54 7.94
N ALA A 532 17.42 -51.20 6.79
CA ALA A 532 17.00 -50.69 5.49
C ALA A 532 15.47 -50.72 5.30
N SER A 533 14.97 -50.02 4.27
CA SER A 533 14.06 -50.65 3.30
C SER A 533 14.12 -49.97 1.92
N PHE A 534 13.76 -50.78 0.94
CA PHE A 534 13.97 -50.71 -0.50
C PHE A 534 12.65 -50.47 -1.24
N SER A 535 12.70 -49.77 -2.38
CA SER A 535 11.87 -49.93 -3.61
C SER A 535 12.26 -48.80 -4.56
N GLY A 536 12.59 -48.98 -5.84
CA GLY A 536 12.65 -50.13 -6.74
C GLY A 536 13.22 -49.68 -8.09
N ASP A 537 13.67 -50.67 -8.87
CA ASP A 537 14.35 -50.69 -10.18
C ASP A 537 13.68 -49.87 -11.32
N VAL A 538 14.44 -49.10 -12.13
CA VAL A 538 15.12 -49.40 -13.43
C VAL A 538 14.27 -49.11 -14.68
N VAL A 539 14.78 -48.24 -15.58
CA VAL A 539 15.08 -48.55 -17.01
C VAL A 539 16.21 -47.60 -17.49
N GLY A 540 17.22 -48.16 -18.19
CA GLY A 540 18.46 -47.52 -18.67
C GLY A 540 18.28 -46.31 -19.61
N GLY A 541 19.26 -45.40 -19.73
CA GLY A 541 20.59 -45.60 -20.32
C GLY A 541 20.52 -45.25 -21.81
N VAL A 542 21.09 -44.14 -22.30
CA VAL A 542 22.47 -44.06 -22.82
C VAL A 542 22.84 -42.59 -23.12
N THR A 543 24.14 -42.34 -23.03
CA THR A 543 24.94 -41.12 -23.19
C THR A 543 24.99 -40.55 -24.62
N LEU A 544 25.28 -39.24 -24.76
CA LEU A 544 26.43 -38.66 -25.52
C LEU A 544 26.26 -37.15 -25.79
N GLY A 545 27.41 -36.46 -25.88
CA GLY A 545 27.59 -35.00 -25.96
C GLY A 545 27.26 -34.31 -27.30
N PRO A 546 27.81 -33.09 -27.56
CA PRO A 546 27.11 -32.00 -28.26
C PRO A 546 27.48 -31.86 -29.74
N VAL A 547 26.49 -31.56 -30.62
CA VAL A 547 26.71 -31.03 -31.99
C VAL A 547 25.48 -30.21 -32.45
N LEU A 548 25.70 -28.97 -32.91
CA LEU A 548 24.75 -28.14 -33.68
C LEU A 548 24.49 -28.75 -35.08
N PRO A 549 23.26 -28.68 -35.64
CA PRO A 549 23.07 -27.75 -36.78
C PRO A 549 21.63 -27.23 -37.06
N GLN A 550 21.59 -26.02 -37.63
CA GLN A 550 20.70 -25.45 -38.67
C GLN A 550 19.15 -25.45 -38.59
N ALA A 551 18.62 -24.32 -39.06
CA ALA A 551 17.22 -23.88 -39.15
C ALA A 551 16.35 -24.58 -40.23
N PRO A 552 15.03 -24.32 -40.22
CA PRO A 552 14.25 -24.05 -41.43
C PRO A 552 13.45 -22.73 -41.40
N ARG A 553 13.00 -22.32 -42.59
CA ARG A 553 12.54 -20.97 -43.02
C ARG A 553 11.00 -20.82 -43.16
N THR A 554 10.50 -19.61 -42.87
CA THR A 554 9.45 -18.77 -43.58
C THR A 554 7.97 -19.25 -43.67
N PRO A 555 6.92 -18.39 -43.89
CA PRO A 555 6.84 -17.06 -44.59
C PRO A 555 6.06 -15.94 -43.83
N GLY A 556 5.99 -14.64 -44.19
CA GLY A 556 6.40 -13.83 -45.35
C GLY A 556 6.17 -12.30 -45.08
N PHE A 557 6.82 -11.49 -45.91
CA PHE A 557 7.07 -10.02 -46.00
C PHE A 557 5.84 -9.04 -45.98
N PRO A 558 5.99 -7.67 -45.94
CA PRO A 558 7.15 -6.88 -46.41
C PRO A 558 7.67 -5.68 -45.59
N SER A 559 8.80 -5.20 -46.14
CA SER A 559 9.77 -4.17 -45.76
C SER A 559 9.33 -2.73 -46.12
N ALA A 560 9.71 -1.75 -45.29
CA ALA A 560 10.02 -0.33 -45.58
C ALA A 560 10.29 0.36 -44.21
N ALA A 561 11.20 1.32 -43.98
CA ALA A 561 12.06 2.12 -44.82
C ALA A 561 13.29 2.55 -44.00
N SER A 562 14.46 2.48 -44.63
CA SER A 562 15.68 3.20 -44.25
C SER A 562 15.63 4.61 -44.82
N LEU A 563 15.95 5.61 -44.00
CA LEU A 563 16.37 6.94 -44.43
C LEU A 563 17.63 7.29 -43.64
N ASN A 564 18.78 7.21 -44.32
CA ASN A 564 19.93 8.03 -44.00
C ASN A 564 20.56 8.46 -45.33
N LEU A 565 20.31 9.72 -45.68
CA LEU A 565 21.17 10.53 -46.52
C LEU A 565 22.30 11.04 -45.62
N ASP A 566 23.55 10.72 -45.94
CA ASP A 566 24.49 11.79 -46.29
C ASP A 566 25.66 11.21 -47.10
N GLY A 567 26.07 11.94 -48.12
CA GLY A 567 27.04 11.52 -49.12
C GLY A 567 28.35 12.28 -49.03
N SER A 568 29.27 11.87 -49.91
CA SER A 568 30.51 12.55 -50.31
C SER A 568 31.75 12.22 -49.46
N ALA A 569 32.53 11.18 -49.78
CA ALA A 569 33.57 11.09 -50.84
C ALA A 569 35.00 11.36 -50.32
N THR A 570 35.72 10.25 -50.04
CA THR A 570 37.14 9.85 -50.36
C THR A 570 38.23 10.88 -50.75
N PRO A 571 39.54 10.50 -50.78
CA PRO A 571 40.33 9.54 -49.97
C PRO A 571 41.77 10.04 -49.63
N GLY A 572 42.51 9.36 -48.72
CA GLY A 572 43.99 9.39 -48.76
C GLY A 572 44.75 9.13 -47.45
N GLY A 573 45.87 8.38 -47.55
CA GLY A 573 47.00 8.37 -46.59
C GLY A 573 46.97 7.24 -45.55
N VAL A 574 47.60 6.07 -45.75
CA VAL A 574 49.05 5.72 -45.62
C VAL A 574 49.58 5.69 -44.17
N GLY A 575 50.13 4.53 -43.77
CA GLY A 575 51.08 4.34 -42.65
C GLY A 575 50.57 3.36 -41.57
N SER A 576 50.88 2.06 -41.58
CA SER A 576 52.17 1.36 -41.32
C SER A 576 52.50 1.12 -39.83
N ASN A 577 52.93 -0.12 -39.57
CA ASN A 577 53.58 -0.73 -38.38
C ASN A 577 52.64 -1.31 -37.31
N ALA A 578 52.50 -2.64 -37.13
CA ALA A 578 53.49 -3.72 -36.89
C ALA A 578 54.16 -3.64 -35.51
N GLY A 579 53.84 -4.62 -34.65
CA GLY A 579 54.47 -4.83 -33.34
C GLY A 579 53.72 -5.83 -32.45
N THR A 580 53.91 -7.13 -32.69
CA THR A 580 53.74 -8.22 -31.70
C THR A 580 55.04 -8.33 -30.86
N PRO A 581 55.13 -9.10 -29.75
CA PRO A 581 54.16 -9.56 -28.74
C PRO A 581 54.62 -9.25 -27.28
N GLY A 582 53.73 -9.36 -26.28
CA GLY A 582 54.15 -9.31 -24.87
C GLY A 582 53.03 -9.61 -23.88
N VAL A 583 53.13 -10.76 -23.22
CA VAL A 583 52.24 -11.22 -22.15
C VAL A 583 52.33 -10.28 -20.95
N GLY A 584 51.18 -9.78 -20.50
CA GLY A 584 51.03 -9.00 -19.28
C GLY A 584 49.56 -9.01 -18.85
N THR A 585 49.21 -9.94 -17.97
CA THR A 585 47.97 -9.92 -17.19
C THR A 585 47.86 -8.58 -16.45
N THR A 586 46.97 -7.70 -16.89
CA THR A 586 46.41 -6.63 -16.05
C THR A 586 44.93 -6.47 -16.37
N SER A 587 44.11 -6.82 -15.38
CA SER A 587 42.69 -6.54 -15.31
C SER A 587 42.49 -5.05 -15.08
N ALA A 588 42.25 -4.26 -16.12
CA ALA A 588 41.64 -2.93 -16.06
C ALA A 588 41.42 -2.42 -17.47
N ASP A 589 40.16 -2.35 -17.91
CA ASP A 589 39.58 -1.27 -18.75
C ASP A 589 38.21 -1.68 -19.34
N HIS A 590 37.28 -2.07 -18.45
CA HIS A 590 35.88 -1.69 -18.61
C HIS A 590 35.66 -0.49 -17.71
N SER A 591 36.24 0.67 -18.06
CA SER A 591 36.05 1.86 -17.25
C SER A 591 34.56 2.22 -17.26
N ILE A 592 33.96 2.29 -16.08
CA ILE A 592 32.54 2.58 -15.86
C ILE A 592 32.18 4.03 -16.26
N LEU A 593 33.20 4.84 -16.53
CA LEU A 593 33.14 6.28 -16.78
C LEU A 593 32.38 6.68 -18.06
N PRO A 594 32.53 6.03 -19.23
CA PRO A 594 31.75 6.35 -20.43
C PRO A 594 30.27 6.00 -20.25
N ILE A 595 29.98 4.94 -19.50
CA ILE A 595 28.61 4.50 -19.18
C ILE A 595 27.97 5.49 -18.21
N VAL A 596 28.67 5.88 -17.15
CA VAL A 596 28.19 6.88 -16.18
C VAL A 596 28.06 8.26 -16.83
N THR A 597 28.94 8.63 -17.76
CA THR A 597 28.84 9.90 -18.51
C THR A 597 27.62 9.89 -19.42
N SER A 598 27.39 8.81 -20.17
CA SER A 598 26.21 8.62 -21.01
C SER A 598 24.91 8.57 -20.20
N GLN A 599 24.92 7.95 -19.02
CA GLN A 599 23.77 7.97 -18.11
C GLN A 599 23.51 9.37 -17.56
N ARG A 600 24.54 10.08 -17.09
CA ARG A 600 24.44 11.46 -16.60
C ARG A 600 23.87 12.39 -17.68
N ASP A 601 24.34 12.26 -18.92
CA ASP A 601 23.90 13.14 -20.00
C ASP A 601 22.44 12.85 -20.41
N ARG A 602 22.01 11.57 -20.36
CA ARG A 602 20.58 11.21 -20.49
C ARG A 602 19.73 11.73 -19.34
N PHE A 603 20.24 11.66 -18.10
CA PHE A 603 19.54 12.22 -16.94
C PHE A 603 19.42 13.74 -17.04
N ARG A 604 20.46 14.44 -17.50
CA ARG A 604 20.39 15.89 -17.75
C ARG A 604 19.39 16.25 -18.84
N GLN A 605 19.37 15.49 -19.93
CA GLN A 605 18.40 15.70 -21.00
C GLN A 605 16.97 15.46 -20.49
N ARG A 606 16.73 14.36 -19.78
CA ARG A 606 15.42 14.06 -19.19
C ARG A 606 15.00 15.10 -18.16
N ASN A 607 15.93 15.61 -17.37
CA ASN A 607 15.64 16.67 -16.40
C ASN A 607 15.30 17.99 -17.11
N SER A 608 15.98 18.34 -18.20
CA SER A 608 15.63 19.51 -19.01
C SER A 608 14.27 19.36 -19.70
N GLU A 609 13.93 18.16 -20.17
CA GLU A 609 12.62 17.87 -20.77
C GLU A 609 11.50 17.93 -19.72
N LEU A 610 11.74 17.39 -18.51
CA LEU A 610 10.79 17.47 -17.39
C LEU A 610 10.61 18.91 -16.88
N GLU A 611 11.69 19.70 -16.82
CA GLU A 611 11.62 21.12 -16.47
C GLU A 611 10.80 21.91 -17.49
N GLU A 612 10.94 21.61 -18.78
CA GLU A 612 10.16 22.24 -19.84
C GLU A 612 8.68 21.80 -19.81
N GLN A 613 8.40 20.52 -19.55
CA GLN A 613 7.03 20.02 -19.35
C GLN A 613 6.37 20.66 -18.13
N LEU A 614 7.09 20.80 -17.02
CA LEU A 614 6.60 21.46 -15.81
C LEU A 614 6.32 22.95 -16.07
N ARG A 615 7.16 23.60 -16.87
CA ARG A 615 6.94 24.98 -17.30
C ARG A 615 5.70 25.11 -18.20
N GLN A 616 5.50 24.20 -19.14
CA GLN A 616 4.31 24.15 -20.00
C GLN A 616 3.03 23.88 -19.21
N GLN A 617 3.06 22.95 -18.25
CA GLN A 617 1.91 22.68 -17.37
C GLN A 617 1.60 23.88 -16.46
N SER A 618 2.62 24.54 -15.92
CA SER A 618 2.44 25.76 -15.12
C SER A 618 1.80 26.88 -15.96
N GLU A 619 2.22 27.04 -17.21
CA GLU A 619 1.63 27.99 -18.14
C GLU A 619 0.18 27.62 -18.50
N GLN A 620 -0.12 26.34 -18.75
CA GLN A 620 -1.49 25.86 -18.98
C GLN A 620 -2.40 26.10 -17.77
N ILE A 621 -1.92 25.82 -16.54
CA ILE A 621 -2.67 26.09 -15.31
C ILE A 621 -2.92 27.59 -15.16
N SER A 622 -1.93 28.44 -15.48
CA SER A 622 -2.09 29.90 -15.48
C SER A 622 -3.16 30.33 -16.50
N ASN A 623 -3.11 29.79 -17.72
CA ASN A 623 -4.07 30.11 -18.78
C ASN A 623 -5.49 29.66 -18.44
N LEU A 624 -5.66 28.43 -17.94
CA LEU A 624 -6.97 27.91 -17.50
C LEU A 624 -7.53 28.68 -16.30
N ARG A 625 -6.67 29.13 -15.37
CA ARG A 625 -7.08 30.01 -14.27
C ARG A 625 -7.56 31.36 -14.81
N ASN A 626 -6.82 31.96 -15.74
CA ASN A 626 -7.20 33.22 -16.37
C ASN A 626 -8.54 33.08 -17.12
N GLU A 627 -8.71 32.00 -17.89
CA GLU A 627 -9.96 31.68 -18.59
C GLU A 627 -11.12 31.48 -17.63
N THR A 628 -10.92 30.74 -16.53
CA THR A 628 -11.95 30.55 -15.49
C THR A 628 -12.36 31.89 -14.88
N THR A 629 -11.40 32.77 -14.53
CA THR A 629 -11.74 34.10 -14.00
C THR A 629 -12.42 35.00 -15.03
N GLN A 630 -12.13 34.80 -16.32
CA GLN A 630 -12.75 35.55 -17.40
C GLN A 630 -14.18 35.08 -17.65
N LEU A 631 -14.39 33.76 -17.74
CA LEU A 631 -15.72 33.15 -17.81
C LEU A 631 -16.57 33.49 -16.59
N GLN A 632 -16.00 33.52 -15.39
CA GLN A 632 -16.71 33.98 -14.19
C GLN A 632 -17.15 35.44 -14.31
N ARG A 633 -16.26 36.34 -14.78
CA ARG A 633 -16.59 37.75 -15.00
C ARG A 633 -17.66 37.92 -16.07
N ASP A 634 -17.57 37.17 -17.17
CA ASP A 634 -18.52 37.25 -18.27
C ASP A 634 -19.88 36.65 -17.88
N ASN A 635 -19.91 35.55 -17.12
CA ASN A 635 -21.13 34.98 -16.54
C ASN A 635 -21.84 35.95 -15.59
N VAL A 636 -21.09 36.69 -14.77
CA VAL A 636 -21.67 37.75 -13.91
C VAL A 636 -22.24 38.90 -14.74
N LYS A 637 -21.57 39.33 -15.83
CA LYS A 637 -22.10 40.35 -16.75
C LYS A 637 -23.32 39.87 -17.52
N LEU A 638 -23.35 38.60 -17.91
CA LEU A 638 -24.52 37.95 -18.53
C LEU A 638 -25.70 37.96 -17.55
N TYR A 639 -25.46 37.64 -16.28
CA TYR A 639 -26.46 37.73 -15.23
C TYR A 639 -26.95 39.17 -15.03
N GLU A 640 -26.05 40.16 -15.00
CA GLU A 640 -26.39 41.58 -14.97
C GLU A 640 -27.28 41.98 -16.15
N LYS A 641 -26.93 41.56 -17.37
CA LYS A 641 -27.70 41.86 -18.59
C LYS A 641 -29.07 41.20 -18.58
N ILE A 642 -29.18 39.96 -18.11
CA ILE A 642 -30.46 39.26 -17.93
C ILE A 642 -31.33 40.01 -16.92
N LYS A 643 -30.76 40.40 -15.77
CA LYS A 643 -31.46 41.17 -14.73
C LYS A 643 -31.89 42.54 -15.24
N TYR A 644 -31.05 43.22 -16.01
CA TYR A 644 -31.36 44.50 -16.63
C TYR A 644 -32.50 44.38 -17.66
N MET A 645 -32.46 43.35 -18.53
CA MET A 645 -33.55 43.08 -19.47
C MET A 645 -34.85 42.68 -18.77
N GLN A 646 -34.77 41.96 -17.64
CA GLN A 646 -35.92 41.60 -16.82
C GLN A 646 -36.53 42.84 -16.15
N SER A 647 -35.71 43.77 -15.65
CA SER A 647 -36.19 45.04 -15.10
C SER A 647 -36.89 45.93 -16.15
N TYR A 648 -36.44 45.91 -17.40
CA TYR A 648 -37.14 46.59 -18.50
C TYR A 648 -38.47 45.92 -18.89
N ARG A 649 -38.56 44.59 -18.74
CA ARG A 649 -39.79 43.84 -18.97
C ARG A 649 -40.82 44.11 -17.87
N ASP A 650 -40.37 44.30 -16.64
CA ASP A 650 -41.22 44.67 -15.51
C ASP A 650 -41.67 46.14 -15.61
N ASP A 651 -40.81 47.07 -16.05
CA ASP A 651 -41.19 48.48 -16.30
C ASP A 651 -42.17 48.64 -17.48
N ALA A 652 -42.08 47.79 -18.52
CA ALA A 652 -43.06 47.75 -19.61
C ALA A 652 -44.45 47.23 -19.15
N SER A 653 -44.53 46.59 -17.99
CA SER A 653 -45.78 46.12 -17.37
C SER A 653 -46.30 47.04 -16.24
N GLY A 654 -45.60 48.15 -15.96
CA GLY A 654 -45.79 48.98 -14.76
C GLY A 654 -46.31 50.41 -14.98
N SER A 655 -46.92 50.73 -16.13
CA SER A 655 -47.49 52.07 -16.36
C SER A 655 -48.92 52.03 -16.94
N GLY A 656 -49.90 52.37 -16.11
CA GLY A 656 -51.17 52.99 -16.56
C GLY A 656 -52.46 52.20 -16.34
N VAL A 657 -53.18 52.58 -15.28
CA VAL A 657 -54.64 52.85 -15.18
C VAL A 657 -55.62 51.94 -15.95
N GLY A 658 -56.53 51.32 -15.20
CA GLY A 658 -57.45 50.29 -15.68
C GLY A 658 -58.58 50.72 -16.64
N ALA A 659 -59.09 49.71 -17.34
CA ALA A 659 -60.49 49.51 -17.72
C ALA A 659 -60.56 48.16 -18.47
N GLY A 660 -61.49 47.28 -18.08
CA GLY A 660 -61.62 45.96 -18.70
C GLY A 660 -62.61 45.97 -19.86
N TYR A 661 -62.31 45.25 -20.95
CA TYR A 661 -63.30 44.67 -21.87
C TYR A 661 -62.70 43.46 -22.60
N SER A 662 -63.61 42.66 -23.13
CA SER A 662 -63.55 41.34 -23.75
C SER A 662 -62.79 41.17 -25.07
N ALA A 663 -62.33 39.91 -25.27
CA ALA A 663 -62.36 39.06 -26.48
C ALA A 663 -61.67 39.48 -27.79
N GLY A 664 -60.95 38.51 -28.40
CA GLY A 664 -60.84 38.36 -29.85
C GLY A 664 -59.43 38.35 -30.47
N SER A 665 -58.93 37.14 -30.75
CA SER A 665 -58.00 36.70 -31.83
C SER A 665 -57.01 37.69 -32.50
N ALA A 666 -55.70 37.40 -32.41
CA ALA A 666 -54.77 37.32 -33.56
C ALA A 666 -53.34 36.86 -33.18
N ALA A 667 -52.96 35.70 -33.74
CA ALA A 667 -51.66 35.21 -34.25
C ALA A 667 -50.30 35.38 -33.49
N PRO A 668 -49.36 34.43 -33.69
CA PRO A 668 -48.31 34.10 -32.73
C PRO A 668 -46.93 34.65 -33.14
N SER A 669 -46.11 35.06 -32.17
CA SER A 669 -44.67 35.28 -32.39
C SER A 669 -43.87 35.02 -31.12
N ALA A 670 -43.09 33.93 -31.20
CA ALA A 670 -41.81 33.69 -30.55
C ALA A 670 -41.62 34.20 -29.11
N ALA A 671 -42.04 33.38 -28.14
CA ALA A 671 -41.40 33.33 -26.83
C ALA A 671 -41.01 31.88 -26.55
N VAL A 672 -39.73 31.56 -26.76
CA VAL A 672 -39.13 30.30 -26.29
C VAL A 672 -38.88 30.49 -24.80
N ASP A 673 -39.74 29.87 -24.00
CA ASP A 673 -39.68 29.87 -22.55
C ASP A 673 -38.66 28.81 -22.10
N TYR A 674 -37.55 29.22 -21.48
CA TYR A 674 -36.50 28.34 -20.96
C TYR A 674 -36.71 28.01 -19.47
N THR A 675 -37.95 27.73 -19.07
CA THR A 675 -38.26 27.18 -17.73
C THR A 675 -38.80 25.76 -17.86
N SER A 676 -37.99 24.81 -17.38
CA SER A 676 -38.23 23.37 -17.40
C SER A 676 -39.49 22.96 -16.61
N PRO A 677 -40.22 21.90 -17.01
CA PRO A 677 -41.62 21.65 -16.61
C PRO A 677 -41.76 20.73 -15.39
N PHE A 678 -41.11 21.05 -14.27
CA PHE A 678 -41.30 20.32 -13.01
C PHE A 678 -41.61 21.28 -11.86
N ARG A 679 -42.84 21.80 -11.83
CA ARG A 679 -43.40 22.42 -10.62
C ARG A 679 -44.78 21.84 -10.36
N ASN A 680 -44.80 20.75 -9.59
CA ASN A 680 -46.04 20.17 -9.13
C ASN A 680 -46.75 21.07 -8.12
N ASN A 681 -48.05 21.16 -8.37
CA ASN A 681 -49.10 21.83 -7.65
C ASN A 681 -49.23 21.32 -6.21
N ALA A 682 -49.05 22.19 -5.22
CA ALA A 682 -49.53 22.00 -3.87
C ALA A 682 -50.04 23.34 -3.32
N SER A 683 -51.32 23.63 -3.56
CA SER A 683 -52.06 24.63 -2.80
C SER A 683 -53.50 24.18 -2.63
N GLY A 684 -53.85 23.88 -1.39
CA GLY A 684 -55.20 23.61 -0.92
C GLY A 684 -55.29 23.74 0.60
N MET A 685 -55.87 24.87 1.05
CA MET A 685 -56.56 25.11 2.33
C MET A 685 -55.79 25.33 3.65
N VAL A 686 -55.56 26.62 3.96
CA VAL A 686 -56.09 27.42 5.10
C VAL A 686 -56.39 26.72 6.45
N GLY A 687 -55.72 27.16 7.54
CA GLY A 687 -56.33 27.20 8.89
C GLY A 687 -55.44 27.19 10.15
N ARG A 688 -55.32 28.37 10.79
CA ARG A 688 -55.06 28.69 12.23
C ARG A 688 -53.63 28.76 12.83
N PRO A 689 -53.37 29.75 13.73
CA PRO A 689 -52.06 29.97 14.37
C PRO A 689 -52.01 29.48 15.83
N GLY A 690 -50.82 29.07 16.30
CA GLY A 690 -50.55 28.90 17.73
C GLY A 690 -49.40 27.94 18.10
N LEU A 691 -48.27 28.54 18.49
CA LEU A 691 -47.46 28.17 19.66
C LEU A 691 -46.95 26.72 19.82
N HIS A 692 -45.66 26.47 19.53
CA HIS A 692 -44.71 25.97 20.53
C HIS A 692 -43.26 25.95 20.03
N LYS A 693 -42.38 26.41 20.90
CA LYS A 693 -40.92 26.38 20.84
C LYS A 693 -40.43 25.06 21.44
N LYS A 694 -39.53 24.33 20.76
CA LYS A 694 -38.22 23.88 21.28
C LYS A 694 -37.57 22.80 20.39
N ASP A 695 -36.29 23.02 20.16
CA ASP A 695 -35.15 22.10 20.15
C ASP A 695 -35.24 20.85 19.26
N ASP A 696 -34.39 20.77 18.22
CA ASP A 696 -33.36 19.72 18.08
C ASP A 696 -32.61 19.78 16.73
N GLY A 697 -31.28 19.60 16.80
CA GLY A 697 -30.46 18.89 15.80
C GLY A 697 -30.19 19.56 14.45
N ASP A 698 -29.03 20.23 14.33
CA ASP A 698 -28.45 20.71 13.07
C ASP A 698 -28.07 19.52 12.16
N GLU A 699 -29.01 19.12 11.31
CA GLU A 699 -28.80 18.21 10.19
C GLU A 699 -28.09 18.99 9.06
N ILE A 700 -26.92 18.52 8.62
CA ILE A 700 -26.16 19.15 7.53
C ILE A 700 -26.95 18.97 6.22
N HIS A 701 -27.74 19.99 5.90
CA HIS A 701 -28.47 20.10 4.63
C HIS A 701 -27.49 20.53 3.54
N MET A 702 -26.97 19.57 2.77
CA MET A 702 -26.19 19.87 1.57
C MET A 702 -27.15 20.39 0.48
N GLN A 703 -27.42 21.69 0.52
CA GLN A 703 -28.20 22.39 -0.50
C GLN A 703 -27.46 22.30 -1.84
N SER A 704 -28.08 21.65 -2.82
CA SER A 704 -27.75 21.84 -4.23
C SER A 704 -28.08 23.29 -4.61
N LEU A 705 -27.11 24.19 -4.44
CA LEU A 705 -27.20 25.56 -4.97
C LEU A 705 -27.21 25.47 -6.50
N ASP A 706 -28.35 25.83 -7.07
CA ASP A 706 -28.54 26.10 -8.48
C ASP A 706 -27.39 27.01 -8.98
N PRO A 707 -26.69 26.70 -10.10
CA PRO A 707 -25.61 27.54 -10.61
C PRO A 707 -25.98 29.02 -10.73
N THR A 708 -27.25 29.31 -10.99
CA THR A 708 -27.85 30.65 -11.06
C THR A 708 -27.79 31.42 -9.74
N ASP A 709 -27.96 30.75 -8.60
CA ASP A 709 -27.90 31.38 -7.28
C ASP A 709 -26.46 31.74 -6.87
N ARG A 710 -25.45 30.97 -7.34
CA ARG A 710 -24.04 31.33 -7.14
C ARG A 710 -23.68 32.64 -7.84
N TYR A 711 -24.10 32.81 -9.10
CA TYR A 711 -23.84 34.04 -9.84
C TYR A 711 -24.71 35.21 -9.37
N ARG A 712 -25.93 34.95 -8.88
CA ARG A 712 -26.75 35.94 -8.17
C ARG A 712 -26.03 36.50 -6.95
N ASN A 713 -25.51 35.63 -6.08
CA ASN A 713 -24.81 36.06 -4.87
C ASN A 713 -23.53 36.83 -5.21
N MET A 714 -22.76 36.39 -6.22
CA MET A 714 -21.58 37.12 -6.69
C MET A 714 -21.93 38.51 -7.27
N TYR A 715 -23.05 38.62 -7.98
CA TYR A 715 -23.55 39.89 -8.50
C TYR A 715 -24.00 40.81 -7.35
N GLU A 716 -24.75 40.31 -6.38
CA GLU A 716 -25.22 41.07 -5.22
C GLU A 716 -24.07 41.54 -4.32
N GLU A 717 -23.05 40.71 -4.09
CA GLU A 717 -21.81 41.09 -3.38
C GLU A 717 -21.05 42.19 -4.14
N SER A 718 -21.03 42.13 -5.48
CA SER A 718 -20.35 43.13 -6.32
C SER A 718 -21.09 44.48 -6.42
N MET A 719 -22.40 44.49 -6.18
CA MET A 719 -23.25 45.68 -6.31
C MET A 719 -23.44 46.42 -4.98
N ASN A 720 -22.98 45.86 -3.86
CA ASN A 720 -23.14 46.44 -2.53
C ASN A 720 -21.99 47.43 -2.20
N PRO A 721 -22.21 48.75 -2.29
CA PRO A 721 -21.12 49.75 -2.20
C PRO A 721 -20.41 49.76 -0.85
N PHE A 722 -21.10 49.34 0.22
CA PHE A 722 -20.54 49.25 1.57
C PHE A 722 -19.62 48.04 1.77
N GLU A 723 -19.86 46.94 1.07
CA GLU A 723 -19.05 45.72 1.18
C GLU A 723 -17.75 45.86 0.37
N ALA A 724 -17.82 46.47 -0.81
CA ALA A 724 -16.64 46.89 -1.57
C ALA A 724 -15.78 47.90 -0.78
N PHE A 725 -16.41 48.83 -0.06
CA PHE A 725 -15.70 49.76 0.83
C PHE A 725 -15.08 49.03 2.04
N HIS A 726 -15.81 48.13 2.69
CA HIS A 726 -15.31 47.37 3.83
C HIS A 726 -14.15 46.43 3.46
N LYS A 727 -14.20 45.80 2.28
CA LYS A 727 -13.14 44.94 1.73
C LYS A 727 -11.88 45.74 1.38
N LYS A 728 -12.06 46.98 0.89
CA LYS A 728 -10.98 47.93 0.61
C LYS A 728 -10.38 48.52 1.89
N GLU A 729 -11.19 48.79 2.90
CA GLU A 729 -10.79 49.23 4.24
C GLU A 729 -10.00 48.10 4.96
N GLU A 730 -10.49 46.86 4.92
CA GLU A 730 -9.83 45.68 5.50
C GLU A 730 -8.49 45.41 4.81
N SER A 731 -8.41 45.52 3.48
CA SER A 731 -7.14 45.41 2.73
C SER A 731 -6.14 46.51 3.09
N ARG A 732 -6.60 47.75 3.35
CA ARG A 732 -5.72 48.84 3.82
C ARG A 732 -5.21 48.58 5.24
N ARG A 733 -6.07 48.10 6.14
CA ARG A 733 -5.68 47.73 7.50
C ARG A 733 -4.71 46.56 7.50
N PHE A 734 -4.96 45.54 6.68
CA PHE A 734 -4.07 44.40 6.51
C PHE A 734 -2.72 44.82 5.93
N ASN A 735 -2.68 45.67 4.90
CA ASN A 735 -1.42 46.15 4.34
C ASN A 735 -0.62 47.03 5.30
N ASN A 736 -1.29 47.81 6.17
CA ASN A 736 -0.66 48.64 7.20
C ASN A 736 -0.20 47.88 8.46
N MET A 737 -0.43 46.56 8.56
CA MET A 737 0.04 45.75 9.69
C MET A 737 1.51 45.34 9.53
N THR A 738 2.22 45.27 10.65
CA THR A 738 3.60 44.77 10.67
C THR A 738 3.64 43.29 10.24
N PRO A 739 4.76 42.79 9.70
CA PRO A 739 4.86 41.39 9.29
C PRO A 739 4.57 40.39 10.43
N ALA A 740 4.91 40.76 11.68
CA ALA A 740 4.62 39.98 12.87
C ALA A 740 3.11 39.94 13.17
N ASP A 741 2.42 41.08 13.09
CA ASP A 741 0.96 41.14 13.27
C ASP A 741 0.24 40.34 12.18
N LYS A 742 0.74 40.37 10.93
CA LYS A 742 0.20 39.56 9.82
C LYS A 742 0.32 38.07 10.09
N ALA A 743 1.48 37.61 10.57
CA ALA A 743 1.72 36.22 10.94
C ALA A 743 0.85 35.79 12.13
N MET A 744 0.67 36.67 13.12
CA MET A 744 -0.20 36.42 14.26
C MET A 744 -1.68 36.35 13.83
N LEU A 745 -2.13 37.21 12.93
CA LEU A 745 -3.49 37.21 12.40
C LEU A 745 -3.79 35.99 11.53
N THR A 746 -2.85 35.54 10.70
CA THR A 746 -3.01 34.30 9.94
C THR A 746 -3.01 33.09 10.84
N MET A 747 -2.14 33.05 11.86
CA MET A 747 -2.10 31.96 12.84
C MET A 747 -3.37 31.95 13.72
N SER A 748 -3.85 33.11 14.15
CA SER A 748 -5.09 33.28 14.91
C SER A 748 -6.31 32.88 14.07
N ARG A 749 -6.40 33.32 12.82
CA ARG A 749 -7.47 32.89 11.89
C ARG A 749 -7.39 31.39 11.67
N LEU A 750 -6.21 30.80 11.43
CA LEU A 750 -6.07 29.37 11.20
C LEU A 750 -6.52 28.53 12.42
N VAL A 751 -6.24 29.00 13.63
CA VAL A 751 -6.70 28.38 14.89
C VAL A 751 -8.21 28.59 15.13
N LEU A 752 -8.78 29.72 14.73
CA LEU A 752 -10.21 30.05 14.96
C LEU A 752 -11.15 29.54 13.85
N THR A 753 -10.65 29.28 12.65
CA THR A 753 -11.49 28.85 11.51
C THR A 753 -11.81 27.36 11.59
N ASN A 754 -10.89 26.57 12.14
CA ASN A 754 -11.09 25.13 12.24
C ASN A 754 -11.77 24.76 13.58
N LYS A 755 -12.91 24.06 13.50
CA LYS A 755 -13.66 23.60 14.69
C LYS A 755 -12.82 22.66 15.57
N TRP A 756 -11.91 21.90 14.96
CA TRP A 756 -11.03 20.95 15.66
C TRP A 756 -9.92 21.65 16.45
N THR A 757 -9.30 22.68 15.88
CA THR A 757 -8.24 23.46 16.57
C THR A 757 -8.81 24.23 17.75
N ARG A 758 -10.05 24.71 17.65
CA ARG A 758 -10.77 25.33 18.77
C ARG A 758 -11.00 24.34 19.92
N SER A 759 -11.48 23.14 19.61
CA SER A 759 -11.67 22.08 20.62
C SER A 759 -10.34 21.64 21.23
N MET A 760 -9.28 21.53 20.43
CA MET A 760 -7.94 21.21 20.92
C MET A 760 -7.36 22.28 21.84
N LEU A 761 -7.57 23.58 21.55
CA LEU A 761 -7.13 24.66 22.42
C LEU A 761 -7.86 24.65 23.76
N VAL A 762 -9.17 24.39 23.76
CA VAL A 762 -9.96 24.23 24.98
C VAL A 762 -9.51 23.01 25.78
N ALA A 763 -9.26 21.88 25.13
CA ALA A 763 -8.73 20.68 25.78
C ALA A 763 -7.32 20.91 26.36
N TYR A 764 -6.46 21.61 25.63
CA TYR A 764 -5.11 21.96 26.06
C TYR A 764 -5.12 22.88 27.30
N THR A 765 -5.95 23.93 27.28
CA THR A 765 -6.10 24.83 28.42
C THR A 765 -6.70 24.12 29.63
N MET A 766 -7.70 23.25 29.46
CA MET A 766 -8.22 22.40 30.53
C MET A 766 -7.16 21.43 31.08
N GLY A 767 -6.37 20.81 30.20
CA GLY A 767 -5.26 19.92 30.60
C GLY A 767 -4.19 20.65 31.40
N LEU A 768 -3.86 21.88 31.02
CA LEU A 768 -2.92 22.73 31.75
C LEU A 768 -3.46 23.12 33.13
N HIS A 769 -4.75 23.45 33.23
CA HIS A 769 -5.39 23.71 34.52
C HIS A 769 -5.41 22.46 35.41
N PHE A 770 -5.70 21.28 34.83
CA PHE A 770 -5.64 20.01 35.56
C PHE A 770 -4.23 19.71 36.06
N LEU A 771 -3.21 19.96 35.25
CA LEU A 771 -1.80 19.78 35.61
C LEU A 771 -1.39 20.75 36.74
N MET A 772 -1.79 22.01 36.65
CA MET A 772 -1.58 23.00 37.72
C MET A 772 -2.23 22.57 39.03
N VAL A 773 -3.48 22.12 39.00
CA VAL A 773 -4.19 21.62 40.19
C VAL A 773 -3.52 20.37 40.75
N MET A 774 -3.08 19.44 39.90
CA MET A 774 -2.36 18.24 40.33
C MET A 774 -1.00 18.60 40.97
N MET A 775 -0.28 19.57 40.41
CA MET A 775 1.01 20.03 40.95
C MET A 775 0.81 20.70 42.30
N LEU A 776 -0.19 21.58 42.44
CA LEU A 776 -0.54 22.21 43.71
C LEU A 776 -1.00 21.18 44.74
N TYR A 777 -1.79 20.17 44.34
CA TYR A 777 -2.19 19.07 45.21
C TYR A 777 -0.98 18.28 45.71
N LYS A 778 -0.05 17.92 44.81
CA LYS A 778 1.18 17.22 45.20
C LYS A 778 2.08 18.07 46.10
N MET A 779 2.13 19.38 45.88
CA MET A 779 2.90 20.31 46.72
C MET A 779 2.27 20.41 48.12
N SER A 780 0.93 20.52 48.21
CA SER A 780 0.21 20.52 49.49
C SER A 780 0.34 19.20 50.26
N ALA A 781 0.26 18.06 49.57
CA ALA A 781 0.44 16.74 50.19
C ALA A 781 1.88 16.52 50.67
N TRP A 782 2.86 17.15 50.03
CA TRP A 782 4.25 17.16 50.49
C TRP A 782 4.47 18.05 51.71
N GLU A 783 3.74 19.16 51.82
CA GLU A 783 3.80 20.07 52.97
C GLU A 783 3.15 19.47 54.22
N GLU A 784 2.07 18.69 54.06
CA GLU A 784 1.41 17.99 55.17
C GLU A 784 2.30 16.87 55.73
N CYS A 785 3.01 16.11 54.88
CA CYS A 785 4.01 15.13 55.35
C CYS A 785 5.25 15.76 56.00
N ARG A 786 5.55 17.04 55.75
CA ARG A 786 6.67 17.73 56.40
C ARG A 786 6.31 18.20 57.80
N HIS A 787 5.03 18.46 58.08
CA HIS A 787 4.58 18.94 59.39
C HIS A 787 4.45 17.82 60.43
N ASP A 788 4.30 16.55 60.02
CA ASP A 788 4.21 15.41 60.94
C ASP A 788 5.57 14.88 61.44
N HIS A 789 6.70 15.40 60.93
CA HIS A 789 8.06 14.95 61.30
C HIS A 789 8.83 15.88 62.25
N GLU A 790 8.25 17.00 62.71
CA GLU A 790 8.84 17.80 63.80
C GLU A 790 8.20 17.43 65.15
N THR A 791 8.65 16.32 65.72
CA THR A 791 8.53 16.08 67.17
C THR A 791 9.72 16.75 67.87
N PRO A 792 9.51 17.62 68.89
CA PRO A 792 10.61 18.25 69.61
C PRO A 792 11.20 17.27 70.61
N ASN A 793 12.42 16.80 70.36
CA ASN A 793 13.16 15.95 71.27
C ASN A 793 14.51 16.60 71.60
N ASP A 794 14.47 17.62 72.46
CA ASP A 794 15.65 18.14 73.16
C ASP A 794 15.57 17.76 74.64
N ALA A 795 16.00 16.54 74.95
CA ALA A 795 16.35 16.13 76.32
C ALA A 795 17.89 16.20 76.44
N ASN A 796 18.37 17.32 76.95
CA ASN A 796 19.76 17.61 77.24
C ASN A 796 20.20 16.86 78.52
N PRO A 797 21.38 16.20 78.59
CA PRO A 797 21.86 15.58 79.81
C PRO A 797 22.59 16.62 80.69
N VAL A 798 22.07 16.85 81.89
CA VAL A 798 22.71 17.71 82.90
C VAL A 798 23.64 16.87 83.77
N MET A 799 24.90 17.29 83.84
CA MET A 799 25.97 16.79 84.72
C MET A 799 25.72 17.12 86.20
N PRO A 800 26.35 16.40 87.15
CA PRO A 800 26.09 16.54 88.58
C PRO A 800 26.92 17.65 89.22
N SER A 801 26.32 18.38 90.17
CA SER A 801 27.05 19.23 91.13
C SER A 801 26.26 19.33 92.45
N ASP A 802 26.91 18.88 93.52
CA ASP A 802 26.93 19.37 94.90
C ASP A 802 25.61 19.88 95.53
N GLU A 803 25.00 19.06 96.40
CA GLU A 803 24.86 19.26 97.86
C GLU A 803 24.14 18.07 98.53
#